data_AF-A0A976QD16-F1
#
_entry.id   AF-A0A976QD16-F1
#
_cell.length_a   1.000
_cell.length_b   1.000
_cell.length_c   1.000
_cell.angle_alpha   90.00
_cell.angle_beta   90.00
_cell.angle_gamma   90.00
#
_symmetry.space_group_name_H-M   'P 1'
#
loop_
_entity.id
_entity.type
_entity.pdbx_description
1 polymer ?
#
loop_
_entity_poly.entity_id
_entity_poly.type
_entity_poly.pdbx_seq_one_letter_code
_entity_poly.pdbx_strand_id
1 'polypeptide(L)'
;MYVSIGCFAFSKTRWSGKKMLVLAGVIGWAGLIPEPMQMPRTSVVQAADEDTESTKAKDSKNEKASAIEAVKTAKALIDEADTLLKKGKTSGSLNILKEAIEQVKTLSEMERIPTGVKGLADRIRTLKDGLELEGIDVTALKIPVIKSSSRPASNPVARPTKQMTPPGISFVTHIGPFLASRCGTCHVQGRKGDFQMASYEDLIKSKMVQKGVGNASRLVEVIASGDMPRGGGKVTPAELAFISQWIDQGAIFDGADATGPLGTPQPVMIAGASKTKGEPTTPITPKRPALKVGDISFSREIAPVLVEHCDGCHDANDAEARLRMVSLSTLQAGGTNGPTFIAGKGAGSLLVRKLRGIGIDGQRMPLGKDPLEDELIGKIEKWINQGATIDLLKPEDSLETVAAAGRSQGLSHESLTVVRGEAAEKLWKRAIPDESPESSTIKEVTVIGNMSASRTKEVASMMESSSELVKKSLGLGDAPLVKGGVVVYVFEKAYDYSNFWQNIMGAERPKSLTGHVGISGDVVYAAIVVPDEEEDASLMITEHLAAISLLARGAPDWFSRGAGRTVAIKISPKASLARAWDASVPASLIHVSSPTEFFEGGASPADVAAISGSFVSSFASTPGKLAAMTKDLDGGQPFEDAFTGVFRSNPTTLFQAWQIKTAKRFGRKS
;
A
#
# COMPACT_ATOMS: atom_id res chain seq x y z
N MET A 1 -41.08 -51.11 3.25
CA MET A 1 -41.15 -50.41 1.95
C MET A 1 -40.02 -49.38 1.92
N TYR A 2 -39.35 -49.19 0.76
CA TYR A 2 -38.12 -48.41 0.49
C TYR A 2 -36.81 -49.14 0.85
N VAL A 3 -36.12 -49.86 -0.06
CA VAL A 3 -35.46 -49.59 -1.37
C VAL A 3 -33.96 -49.27 -1.21
N SER A 4 -33.13 -50.20 -1.72
CA SER A 4 -31.67 -50.17 -1.81
C SER A 4 -31.16 -49.58 -3.13
N ILE A 5 -30.02 -48.88 -3.11
CA ILE A 5 -29.06 -48.63 -4.21
C ILE A 5 -27.70 -48.40 -3.51
N GLY A 6 -26.51 -48.92 -3.85
CA GLY A 6 -25.96 -49.60 -5.03
C GLY A 6 -24.55 -49.01 -5.28
N CYS A 7 -23.49 -49.68 -4.80
CA CYS A 7 -22.08 -49.32 -4.99
C CYS A 7 -21.60 -49.57 -6.43
N PHE A 8 -20.75 -48.69 -6.97
CA PHE A 8 -19.94 -48.96 -8.16
C PHE A 8 -18.46 -48.67 -7.90
N ALA A 9 -17.63 -49.67 -8.16
CA ALA A 9 -16.17 -49.60 -8.18
C ALA A 9 -15.68 -49.37 -9.61
N PHE A 10 -14.61 -48.59 -9.79
CA PHE A 10 -13.90 -48.46 -11.06
C PHE A 10 -12.43 -48.87 -10.91
N SER A 11 -11.99 -49.77 -11.78
CA SER A 11 -10.64 -50.32 -11.85
C SER A 11 -9.73 -49.49 -12.76
N LYS A 12 -8.43 -49.54 -12.46
CA LYS A 12 -7.33 -48.94 -13.22
C LYS A 12 -6.98 -49.78 -14.45
N THR A 13 -6.69 -49.11 -15.56
CA THR A 13 -5.82 -49.67 -16.62
C THR A 13 -4.89 -48.60 -17.16
N ARG A 14 -3.65 -49.04 -17.40
CA ARG A 14 -2.42 -48.30 -17.71
C ARG A 14 -2.20 -48.38 -19.23
N TRP A 15 -1.74 -47.30 -19.87
CA TRP A 15 -1.16 -47.41 -21.22
C TRP A 15 0.05 -46.50 -21.39
N SER A 16 1.04 -47.04 -22.11
CA SER A 16 2.39 -46.56 -22.26
C SER A 16 2.68 -46.16 -23.71
N GLY A 17 3.44 -45.08 -23.91
CA GLY A 17 4.60 -45.07 -24.80
C GLY A 17 4.46 -44.65 -26.27
N LYS A 18 5.28 -43.64 -26.60
CA LYS A 18 6.14 -43.44 -27.80
C LYS A 18 5.59 -42.74 -29.05
N LYS A 19 6.24 -41.57 -29.29
CA LYS A 19 6.92 -41.04 -30.50
C LYS A 19 6.24 -41.18 -31.87
N MET A 20 6.05 -40.03 -32.53
CA MET A 20 6.19 -39.93 -33.99
C MET A 20 6.74 -38.55 -34.42
N LEU A 21 7.60 -38.61 -35.43
CA LEU A 21 8.43 -37.55 -36.03
C LEU A 21 7.87 -37.30 -37.45
N VAL A 22 7.66 -36.05 -37.88
CA VAL A 22 7.51 -35.72 -39.33
C VAL A 22 8.14 -34.35 -39.64
N LEU A 23 8.84 -34.33 -40.78
CA LEU A 23 9.69 -33.30 -41.37
C LEU A 23 8.95 -32.10 -42.01
N ALA A 24 9.68 -30.98 -42.00
CA ALA A 24 9.93 -29.94 -43.01
C ALA A 24 9.11 -29.82 -44.32
N GLY A 25 8.81 -28.57 -44.67
CA GLY A 25 8.51 -28.11 -46.03
C GLY A 25 8.65 -26.59 -46.15
N VAL A 26 9.68 -26.15 -46.90
CA VAL A 26 10.05 -24.76 -47.24
C VAL A 26 9.53 -24.45 -48.65
N ILE A 27 8.87 -23.29 -48.87
CA ILE A 27 8.79 -22.63 -50.19
C ILE A 27 8.80 -21.11 -49.98
N GLY A 28 9.81 -20.44 -50.54
CA GLY A 28 9.88 -18.99 -50.69
C GLY A 28 9.58 -18.55 -52.12
N TRP A 29 9.15 -17.30 -52.31
CA TRP A 29 9.01 -16.64 -53.61
C TRP A 29 9.51 -15.19 -53.51
N ALA A 30 10.30 -14.78 -54.52
CA ALA A 30 10.98 -13.50 -54.64
C ALA A 30 10.74 -12.89 -56.04
N GLY A 31 10.87 -11.55 -56.14
CA GLY A 31 11.00 -10.77 -57.38
C GLY A 31 9.73 -10.00 -57.79
N LEU A 32 9.75 -8.78 -58.33
CA LEU A 32 10.79 -7.91 -58.91
C LEU A 32 10.23 -6.47 -59.05
N ILE A 33 11.12 -5.46 -59.05
CA ILE A 33 10.86 -4.02 -59.32
C ILE A 33 11.40 -3.68 -60.74
N PRO A 34 10.91 -2.62 -61.41
CA PRO A 34 11.85 -1.74 -62.12
C PRO A 34 11.59 -0.22 -61.98
N GLU A 35 12.68 0.55 -62.13
CA GLU A 35 12.80 2.03 -62.08
C GLU A 35 12.69 2.72 -63.48
N PRO A 36 12.59 4.07 -63.56
CA PRO A 36 12.12 4.82 -64.75
C PRO A 36 13.18 5.60 -65.55
N MET A 37 12.77 6.10 -66.74
CA MET A 37 13.55 6.84 -67.76
C MET A 37 13.17 8.35 -67.81
N GLN A 38 14.08 9.24 -68.25
CA GLN A 38 13.99 10.72 -68.15
C GLN A 38 14.17 11.50 -69.48
N MET A 39 13.43 12.64 -69.61
CA MET A 39 13.68 13.94 -70.32
C MET A 39 13.46 14.05 -71.86
N PRO A 40 13.20 15.24 -72.51
CA PRO A 40 13.18 16.66 -72.04
C PRO A 40 11.98 17.56 -72.52
N ARG A 41 12.04 18.87 -72.16
CA ARG A 41 11.05 19.99 -72.25
C ARG A 41 10.97 20.75 -73.60
N THR A 42 9.84 21.45 -73.87
CA THR A 42 9.76 22.93 -74.10
C THR A 42 8.33 23.56 -74.14
N SER A 43 8.16 24.67 -73.38
CA SER A 43 7.28 25.88 -73.40
C SER A 43 5.90 25.89 -74.13
N VAL A 44 4.82 26.46 -73.55
CA VAL A 44 4.55 27.92 -73.39
C VAL A 44 3.61 28.25 -72.19
N VAL A 45 4.06 29.23 -71.39
CA VAL A 45 3.41 30.30 -70.58
C VAL A 45 1.93 30.19 -70.14
N GLN A 46 1.72 30.00 -68.83
CA GLN A 46 0.78 30.78 -68.02
C GLN A 46 1.30 30.85 -66.57
N ALA A 47 1.28 32.04 -65.97
CA ALA A 47 2.03 32.40 -64.77
C ALA A 47 1.17 32.39 -63.50
N ALA A 48 1.90 32.16 -62.39
CA ALA A 48 1.65 32.51 -60.99
C ALA A 48 1.06 31.41 -60.07
N ASP A 49 1.89 31.11 -59.06
CA ASP A 49 1.59 30.52 -57.74
C ASP A 49 1.50 29.00 -57.56
N GLU A 50 2.53 28.23 -57.95
CA GLU A 50 2.75 26.88 -57.36
C GLU A 50 4.23 26.49 -57.04
N ASP A 51 5.25 27.25 -57.46
CA ASP A 51 6.65 26.76 -57.41
C ASP A 51 7.48 27.11 -56.15
N THR A 52 6.93 27.80 -55.15
CA THR A 52 7.67 28.11 -53.89
C THR A 52 7.54 27.03 -52.80
N GLU A 53 6.59 26.11 -52.93
CA GLU A 53 6.31 25.11 -51.89
C GLU A 53 7.04 23.77 -52.13
N SER A 54 7.28 23.42 -53.40
CA SER A 54 7.96 22.19 -53.83
C SER A 54 9.47 22.17 -53.52
N THR A 55 10.15 23.30 -53.70
CA THR A 55 11.59 23.47 -53.40
C THR A 55 11.86 23.51 -51.89
N LYS A 56 11.08 24.30 -51.12
CA LYS A 56 11.16 24.32 -49.64
C LYS A 56 10.87 22.96 -49.00
N ALA A 57 9.95 22.17 -49.55
CA ALA A 57 9.60 20.87 -49.00
C ALA A 57 10.68 19.80 -49.27
N LYS A 58 11.36 19.86 -50.43
CA LYS A 58 12.50 18.98 -50.74
C LYS A 58 13.74 19.35 -49.90
N ASP A 59 14.03 20.65 -49.76
CA ASP A 59 15.17 21.12 -48.96
C ASP A 59 14.96 20.82 -47.46
N SER A 60 13.75 21.02 -46.93
CA SER A 60 13.42 20.67 -45.53
C SER A 60 13.46 19.16 -45.26
N LYS A 61 13.14 18.31 -46.24
CA LYS A 61 13.24 16.84 -46.08
C LYS A 61 14.69 16.37 -46.08
N ASN A 62 15.54 16.92 -46.94
CA ASN A 62 16.96 16.59 -46.97
C ASN A 62 17.69 17.06 -45.70
N GLU A 63 17.36 18.24 -45.20
CA GLU A 63 17.93 18.80 -43.97
C GLU A 63 17.52 17.99 -42.72
N LYS A 64 16.25 17.53 -42.66
CA LYS A 64 15.79 16.63 -41.59
C LYS A 64 16.44 15.24 -41.65
N ALA A 65 16.63 14.68 -42.84
CA ALA A 65 17.30 13.39 -43.02
C ALA A 65 18.78 13.47 -42.59
N SER A 66 19.46 14.56 -42.96
CA SER A 66 20.85 14.84 -42.55
C SER A 66 20.98 15.03 -41.03
N ALA A 67 20.04 15.75 -40.40
CA ALA A 67 20.02 15.97 -38.95
C ALA A 67 19.78 14.68 -38.15
N ILE A 68 18.91 13.79 -38.63
CA ILE A 68 18.66 12.48 -38.00
C ILE A 68 19.91 11.62 -38.04
N GLU A 69 20.63 11.62 -39.15
CA GLU A 69 21.84 10.82 -39.29
C GLU A 69 22.98 11.36 -38.42
N ALA A 70 23.15 12.68 -38.36
CA ALA A 70 24.11 13.32 -37.45
C ALA A 70 23.82 13.02 -35.96
N VAL A 71 22.54 12.96 -35.56
CA VAL A 71 22.14 12.55 -34.19
C VAL A 71 22.51 11.09 -33.91
N LYS A 72 22.35 10.18 -34.89
CA LYS A 72 22.76 8.78 -34.73
C LYS A 72 24.28 8.64 -34.62
N THR A 73 25.05 9.37 -35.44
CA THR A 73 26.51 9.37 -35.38
C THR A 73 27.00 9.88 -34.02
N ALA A 74 26.44 10.98 -33.52
CA ALA A 74 26.76 11.50 -32.20
C ALA A 74 26.44 10.48 -31.08
N LYS A 75 25.32 9.78 -31.19
CA LYS A 75 24.96 8.70 -30.25
C LYS A 75 25.96 7.54 -30.30
N ALA A 76 26.39 7.11 -31.49
CA ALA A 76 27.33 6.01 -31.65
C ALA A 76 28.70 6.32 -31.01
N LEU A 77 29.21 7.54 -31.21
CA LEU A 77 30.45 8.00 -30.58
C LEU A 77 30.34 8.00 -29.04
N ILE A 78 29.19 8.43 -28.49
CA ILE A 78 28.94 8.39 -27.03
C ILE A 78 28.91 6.95 -26.52
N ASP A 79 28.26 6.03 -27.25
CA ASP A 79 28.19 4.61 -26.89
C ASP A 79 29.58 3.95 -26.93
N GLU A 80 30.42 4.33 -27.90
CA GLU A 80 31.80 3.85 -28.01
C GLU A 80 32.71 4.40 -26.90
N ALA A 81 32.62 5.70 -26.59
CA ALA A 81 33.35 6.31 -25.49
C ALA A 81 33.00 5.67 -24.14
N ASP A 82 31.72 5.37 -23.89
CA ASP A 82 31.25 4.64 -22.70
C ASP A 82 31.84 3.23 -22.62
N THR A 83 31.86 2.53 -23.76
CA THR A 83 32.41 1.17 -23.84
C THR A 83 33.92 1.15 -23.56
N LEU A 84 34.66 2.14 -24.06
CA LEU A 84 36.10 2.27 -23.79
C LEU A 84 36.37 2.60 -22.33
N LEU A 85 35.56 3.46 -21.71
CA LEU A 85 35.67 3.81 -20.29
C LEU A 85 35.46 2.59 -19.40
N LYS A 86 34.40 1.81 -19.66
CA LYS A 86 34.12 0.56 -18.92
C LYS A 86 35.20 -0.51 -19.06
N LYS A 87 35.99 -0.46 -20.14
CA LYS A 87 37.14 -1.35 -20.37
C LYS A 87 38.44 -0.78 -19.79
N GLY A 88 38.39 0.31 -19.02
CA GLY A 88 39.56 0.98 -18.43
C GLY A 88 40.44 1.72 -19.45
N LYS A 89 39.99 1.89 -20.70
CA LYS A 89 40.74 2.58 -21.76
C LYS A 89 40.42 4.08 -21.77
N THR A 90 40.81 4.75 -20.70
CA THR A 90 40.41 6.13 -20.37
C THR A 90 40.87 7.18 -21.41
N SER A 91 42.11 7.10 -21.89
CA SER A 91 42.61 8.02 -22.95
C SER A 91 41.87 7.87 -24.29
N GLY A 92 41.49 6.63 -24.64
CA GLY A 92 40.70 6.35 -25.84
C GLY A 92 39.28 6.88 -25.72
N SER A 93 38.66 6.65 -24.56
CA SER A 93 37.34 7.19 -24.23
C SER A 93 37.30 8.73 -24.29
N LEU A 94 38.33 9.40 -23.75
CA LEU A 94 38.44 10.86 -23.77
C LEU A 94 38.48 11.44 -25.20
N ASN A 95 39.24 10.81 -26.10
CA ASN A 95 39.36 11.29 -27.48
C ASN A 95 38.03 11.17 -28.23
N ILE A 96 37.35 10.02 -28.11
CA ILE A 96 36.04 9.81 -28.74
C ILE A 96 34.98 10.74 -28.11
N LEU A 97 35.06 11.01 -26.81
CA LEU A 97 34.15 11.93 -26.13
C LEU A 97 34.29 13.37 -26.63
N LYS A 98 35.50 13.82 -26.97
CA LYS A 98 35.73 15.15 -27.57
C LYS A 98 35.06 15.27 -28.94
N GLU A 99 35.13 14.23 -29.76
CA GLU A 99 34.46 14.19 -31.06
C GLU A 99 32.93 14.21 -30.90
N ALA A 100 32.41 13.46 -29.94
CA ALA A 100 30.97 13.48 -29.62
C ALA A 100 30.48 14.87 -29.15
N ILE A 101 31.29 15.59 -28.37
CA ILE A 101 30.97 16.96 -27.92
C ILE A 101 30.82 17.91 -29.10
N GLU A 102 31.72 17.87 -30.09
CA GLU A 102 31.65 18.77 -31.25
C GLU A 102 30.44 18.46 -32.14
N GLN A 103 30.07 17.18 -32.27
CA GLN A 103 28.86 16.77 -32.99
C GLN A 103 27.60 17.29 -32.30
N VAL A 104 27.50 17.14 -30.98
CA VAL A 104 26.36 17.64 -30.20
C VAL A 104 26.30 19.17 -30.20
N LYS A 105 27.45 19.85 -30.25
CA LYS A 105 27.52 21.31 -30.38
C LYS A 105 26.97 21.78 -31.72
N THR A 106 27.40 21.17 -32.82
CA THR A 106 26.89 21.48 -34.16
C THR A 106 25.37 21.29 -34.23
N LEU A 107 24.85 20.20 -33.66
CA LEU A 107 23.42 19.92 -33.58
C LEU A 107 22.64 20.92 -32.71
N SER A 108 23.30 21.53 -31.72
CA SER A 108 22.70 22.51 -30.81
C SER A 108 22.55 23.91 -31.41
N GLU A 109 23.32 24.21 -32.45
CA GLU A 109 23.34 25.50 -33.13
C GLU A 109 22.37 25.55 -34.32
N MET A 110 21.70 24.43 -34.63
CA MET A 110 20.68 24.36 -35.68
C MET A 110 19.44 25.19 -35.33
N GLU A 111 18.87 25.89 -36.32
CA GLU A 111 17.67 26.73 -36.17
C GLU A 111 16.49 25.96 -35.56
N ARG A 112 16.39 24.66 -35.90
CA ARG A 112 15.49 23.71 -35.24
C ARG A 112 16.27 22.55 -34.67
N ILE A 113 16.55 22.62 -33.37
CA ILE A 113 17.30 21.60 -32.63
C ILE A 113 16.60 20.24 -32.74
N PRO A 114 17.27 19.20 -33.27
CA PRO A 114 16.69 17.87 -33.39
C PRO A 114 16.32 17.26 -32.03
N THR A 115 15.23 16.49 -32.02
CA THR A 115 14.75 15.80 -30.81
C THR A 115 15.80 14.80 -30.34
N GLY A 116 16.16 14.85 -29.05
CA GLY A 116 17.14 13.94 -28.44
C GLY A 116 18.55 14.52 -28.26
N VAL A 117 18.88 15.67 -28.87
CA VAL A 117 20.20 16.33 -28.71
C VAL A 117 20.47 16.72 -27.25
N LYS A 118 19.43 17.16 -26.50
CA LYS A 118 19.53 17.39 -25.05
C LYS A 118 19.96 16.14 -24.29
N GLY A 119 19.35 15.00 -24.61
CA GLY A 119 19.70 13.71 -23.98
C GLY A 119 21.12 13.25 -24.33
N LEU A 120 21.62 13.54 -25.53
CA LEU A 120 23.02 13.27 -25.89
C LEU A 120 23.99 14.16 -25.08
N ALA A 121 23.68 15.45 -24.91
CA ALA A 121 24.46 16.34 -24.05
C ALA A 121 24.48 15.89 -22.58
N ASP A 122 23.37 15.37 -22.06
CA ASP A 122 23.29 14.81 -20.71
C ASP A 122 24.17 13.56 -20.55
N ARG A 123 24.19 12.66 -21.56
CA ARG A 123 25.04 11.47 -21.55
C ARG A 123 26.53 11.80 -21.62
N ILE A 124 26.90 12.84 -22.38
CA ILE A 124 28.27 13.35 -22.42
C ILE A 124 28.70 13.87 -21.04
N ARG A 125 27.81 14.53 -20.28
CA ARG A 125 28.12 14.96 -18.90
C ARG A 125 28.43 13.77 -17.99
N THR A 126 27.62 12.73 -18.04
CA THR A 126 27.85 11.50 -17.28
C THR A 126 29.19 10.83 -17.62
N LEU A 127 29.56 10.78 -18.90
CA LEU A 127 30.85 10.22 -19.32
C LEU A 127 32.04 11.09 -18.92
N LYS A 128 31.88 12.42 -18.98
CA LYS A 128 32.87 13.35 -18.45
C LYS A 128 33.11 13.10 -16.97
N ASP A 129 32.05 12.98 -16.17
CA ASP A 129 32.15 12.72 -14.73
C ASP A 129 32.80 11.36 -14.45
N GLY A 130 32.51 10.35 -15.27
CA GLY A 130 33.16 9.03 -15.17
C GLY A 130 34.66 9.07 -15.47
N LEU A 131 35.10 9.84 -16.47
CA LEU A 131 36.52 10.05 -16.75
C LEU A 131 37.23 10.82 -15.61
N GLU A 132 36.53 11.78 -15.01
CA GLU A 132 37.03 12.55 -13.86
C GLU A 132 37.26 11.67 -12.62
N LEU A 133 36.36 10.71 -12.38
CA LEU A 133 36.50 9.71 -11.30
C LEU A 133 37.66 8.74 -11.55
N GLU A 134 37.97 8.42 -12.80
CA GLU A 134 39.15 7.64 -13.19
C GLU A 134 40.44 8.48 -13.19
N GLY A 135 40.39 9.71 -12.67
CA GLY A 135 41.55 10.60 -12.49
C GLY A 135 42.01 11.32 -13.76
N ILE A 136 41.20 11.33 -14.83
CA ILE A 136 41.50 12.06 -16.06
C ILE A 136 41.02 13.51 -15.93
N ASP A 137 41.91 14.47 -16.15
CA ASP A 137 41.53 15.89 -16.18
C ASP A 137 40.69 16.20 -17.42
N VAL A 138 39.40 16.45 -17.17
CA VAL A 138 38.39 16.78 -18.17
C VAL A 138 37.85 18.19 -18.01
N THR A 139 38.46 19.02 -17.15
CA THR A 139 37.98 20.38 -16.83
C THR A 139 37.91 21.29 -18.06
N ALA A 140 38.73 21.03 -19.09
CA ALA A 140 38.72 21.77 -20.35
C ALA A 140 37.55 21.41 -21.29
N LEU A 141 36.80 20.34 -21.02
CA LEU A 141 35.67 19.91 -21.86
C LEU A 141 34.41 20.73 -21.57
N LYS A 142 34.04 21.61 -22.51
CA LYS A 142 32.82 22.42 -22.42
C LYS A 142 31.66 21.75 -23.15
N ILE A 143 30.62 21.40 -22.41
CA ILE A 143 29.45 20.70 -22.96
C ILE A 143 28.36 21.73 -23.32
N PRO A 144 27.81 21.72 -24.54
CA PRO A 144 26.80 22.69 -24.99
C PRO A 144 25.53 22.69 -24.13
N VAL A 145 24.96 23.89 -23.92
CA VAL A 145 23.69 24.08 -23.18
C VAL A 145 22.54 24.24 -24.17
N ILE A 146 21.64 23.25 -24.22
CA ILE A 146 20.56 23.18 -25.22
C ILE A 146 19.30 23.90 -24.71
N LYS A 147 18.90 25.01 -25.36
CA LYS A 147 17.71 25.80 -25.00
C LYS A 147 16.43 25.18 -25.61
N SER A 148 15.32 25.15 -24.87
CA SER A 148 14.04 24.63 -25.37
C SER A 148 13.29 25.67 -26.21
N SER A 149 12.87 25.33 -27.44
CA SER A 149 12.05 26.23 -28.26
C SER A 149 10.56 26.12 -27.89
N SER A 150 9.97 27.16 -27.28
CA SER A 150 8.51 27.33 -27.11
C SER A 150 7.94 28.17 -28.24
N ARG A 151 6.85 27.72 -28.88
CA ARG A 151 6.13 28.46 -29.95
C ARG A 151 5.28 29.60 -29.35
N PRO A 152 5.14 30.79 -29.99
CA PRO A 152 4.41 31.92 -29.41
C PRO A 152 2.88 31.78 -29.57
N ALA A 153 2.14 32.23 -28.55
CA ALA A 153 0.69 32.29 -28.50
C ALA A 153 0.14 33.62 -29.07
N SER A 154 -1.00 33.56 -29.76
CA SER A 154 -1.78 34.73 -30.16
C SER A 154 -2.77 35.17 -29.05
N ASN A 155 -3.04 36.46 -29.03
CA ASN A 155 -3.57 37.28 -27.92
C ASN A 155 -5.12 37.49 -28.01
N PRO A 156 -5.81 38.26 -27.13
CA PRO A 156 -6.74 37.73 -26.12
C PRO A 156 -8.21 38.16 -26.31
N VAL A 157 -9.15 37.46 -25.64
CA VAL A 157 -10.54 37.92 -25.45
C VAL A 157 -10.87 38.04 -23.96
N ALA A 158 -11.66 39.07 -23.67
CA ALA A 158 -11.91 39.73 -22.39
C ALA A 158 -12.58 38.90 -21.28
N ARG A 159 -12.35 39.40 -20.06
CA ARG A 159 -12.97 39.00 -18.78
C ARG A 159 -14.48 39.20 -18.80
N PRO A 160 -15.25 38.38 -18.06
CA PRO A 160 -15.92 38.99 -16.91
C PRO A 160 -16.04 38.12 -15.63
N THR A 161 -16.08 38.86 -14.51
CA THR A 161 -16.80 38.63 -13.25
C THR A 161 -16.58 37.38 -12.40
N LYS A 162 -16.04 37.65 -11.19
CA LYS A 162 -16.34 37.09 -9.85
C LYS A 162 -17.19 35.81 -9.84
N GLN A 163 -16.51 34.66 -9.84
CA GLN A 163 -17.10 33.36 -9.51
C GLN A 163 -16.52 32.82 -8.22
N MET A 164 -17.39 32.25 -7.39
CA MET A 164 -17.08 31.43 -6.23
C MET A 164 -16.00 30.39 -6.56
N THR A 165 -14.98 30.29 -5.71
CA THR A 165 -13.89 29.33 -5.83
C THR A 165 -14.42 27.90 -5.65
N PRO A 166 -14.10 26.95 -6.56
CA PRO A 166 -14.27 25.51 -6.30
C PRO A 166 -13.43 25.09 -5.08
N PRO A 167 -13.74 23.96 -4.40
CA PRO A 167 -12.92 23.50 -3.28
C PRO A 167 -11.47 23.32 -3.76
N GLY A 168 -10.55 24.03 -3.10
CA GLY A 168 -9.13 24.05 -3.45
C GLY A 168 -8.47 22.69 -3.31
N ILE A 169 -7.38 22.47 -4.03
CA ILE A 169 -6.56 21.26 -3.91
C ILE A 169 -5.91 21.25 -2.53
N SER A 170 -6.25 20.25 -1.72
CA SER A 170 -5.66 20.07 -0.39
C SER A 170 -4.20 19.64 -0.47
N PHE A 171 -3.33 20.29 0.30
CA PHE A 171 -1.96 19.85 0.43
C PHE A 171 -1.89 18.55 1.23
N VAL A 172 -2.59 18.49 2.36
CA VAL A 172 -2.53 17.34 3.27
C VAL A 172 -3.07 16.05 2.65
N THR A 173 -4.18 16.12 1.89
CA THR A 173 -4.80 14.90 1.36
C THR A 173 -4.34 14.54 -0.05
N HIS A 174 -3.70 15.45 -0.79
CA HIS A 174 -3.27 15.19 -2.16
C HIS A 174 -1.78 15.43 -2.40
N ILE A 175 -1.26 16.64 -2.14
CA ILE A 175 0.10 17.02 -2.56
C ILE A 175 1.19 16.43 -1.66
N GLY A 176 1.01 16.51 -0.34
CA GLY A 176 1.95 15.98 0.65
C GLY A 176 2.18 14.47 0.52
N PRO A 177 1.13 13.64 0.49
CA PRO A 177 1.27 12.20 0.26
C PRO A 177 1.90 11.87 -1.09
N PHE A 178 1.55 12.62 -2.14
CA PHE A 178 2.17 12.46 -3.45
C PHE A 178 3.68 12.71 -3.42
N LEU A 179 4.11 13.86 -2.85
CA LEU A 179 5.52 14.22 -2.75
C LEU A 179 6.29 13.25 -1.85
N ALA A 180 5.68 12.79 -0.75
CA ALA A 180 6.28 11.78 0.12
C ALA A 180 6.43 10.43 -0.59
N SER A 181 5.41 9.98 -1.33
CA SER A 181 5.45 8.71 -2.06
C SER A 181 6.45 8.72 -3.22
N ARG A 182 6.48 9.80 -4.02
CA ARG A 182 7.28 9.87 -5.25
C ARG A 182 8.71 10.33 -5.00
N CYS A 183 8.92 11.18 -4.00
CA CYS A 183 10.19 11.87 -3.79
C CYS A 183 10.76 11.63 -2.37
N GLY A 184 9.98 11.07 -1.44
CA GLY A 184 10.33 11.02 -0.02
C GLY A 184 11.50 10.11 0.33
N THR A 185 11.72 9.02 -0.41
CA THR A 185 12.88 8.13 -0.20
C THR A 185 14.22 8.87 -0.30
N CYS A 186 14.32 9.90 -1.15
CA CYS A 186 15.57 10.64 -1.38
C CYS A 186 15.54 12.08 -0.85
N HIS A 187 14.37 12.69 -0.71
CA HIS A 187 14.21 14.11 -0.36
C HIS A 187 13.39 14.36 0.91
N VAL A 188 12.83 13.35 1.57
CA VAL A 188 12.23 13.51 2.91
C VAL A 188 13.17 12.92 3.97
N GLN A 189 13.55 11.65 3.80
CA GLN A 189 14.50 10.95 4.68
C GLN A 189 15.97 11.23 4.32
N GLY A 190 16.22 11.69 3.09
CA GLY A 190 17.54 12.01 2.58
C GLY A 190 17.64 13.45 2.06
N ARG A 191 18.85 13.84 1.65
CA ARG A 191 19.16 15.17 1.11
C ARG A 191 19.87 15.08 -0.24
N LYS A 192 19.28 14.33 -1.16
CA LYS A 192 19.88 14.07 -2.48
C LYS A 192 19.86 15.33 -3.34
N GLY A 193 20.96 15.62 -4.03
CA GLY A 193 21.08 16.86 -4.83
C GLY A 193 20.95 18.14 -4.00
N ASP A 194 21.42 18.09 -2.75
CA ASP A 194 21.36 19.17 -1.74
C ASP A 194 19.95 19.67 -1.37
N PHE A 195 18.91 18.98 -1.82
CA PHE A 195 17.52 19.32 -1.56
C PHE A 195 16.86 18.31 -0.60
N GLN A 196 16.16 18.85 0.40
CA GLN A 196 15.28 18.11 1.31
C GLN A 196 13.99 18.90 1.54
N MET A 197 12.89 18.19 1.66
CA MET A 197 11.53 18.68 1.92
C MET A 197 10.88 17.78 2.99
N ALA A 198 11.50 17.74 4.17
CA ALA A 198 11.00 16.89 5.25
C ALA A 198 9.62 17.33 5.77
N SER A 199 9.22 18.58 5.54
CA SER A 199 7.92 19.16 5.90
C SER A 199 7.38 20.10 4.81
N TYR A 200 6.14 20.58 4.97
CA TYR A 200 5.59 21.65 4.09
C TYR A 200 6.45 22.92 4.20
N GLU A 201 6.87 23.27 5.41
CA GLU A 201 7.68 24.46 5.65
C GLU A 201 9.04 24.35 4.95
N ASP A 202 9.68 23.18 4.97
CA ASP A 202 10.93 22.94 4.24
C ASP A 202 10.75 23.05 2.72
N LEU A 203 9.64 22.51 2.21
CA LEU A 203 9.30 22.61 0.79
C LEU A 203 9.17 24.06 0.34
N ILE A 204 8.49 24.92 1.11
CA ILE A 204 8.35 26.34 0.77
C ILE A 204 9.65 27.11 0.97
N LYS A 205 10.39 26.85 2.08
CA LYS A 205 11.68 27.51 2.36
C LYS A 205 12.76 27.18 1.31
N SER A 206 12.69 25.98 0.71
CA SER A 206 13.61 25.56 -0.35
C SER A 206 13.49 26.39 -1.65
N LYS A 207 12.43 27.20 -1.79
CA LYS A 207 12.09 27.96 -3.00
C LYS A 207 11.81 27.11 -4.24
N MET A 208 11.67 25.79 -4.09
CA MET A 208 11.24 24.89 -5.16
C MET A 208 9.80 25.19 -5.61
N VAL A 209 8.96 25.68 -4.70
CA VAL A 209 7.60 26.14 -4.97
C VAL A 209 7.54 27.66 -4.93
N GLN A 210 7.12 28.27 -6.03
CA GLN A 210 6.83 29.70 -6.12
C GLN A 210 5.30 29.89 -6.14
N LYS A 211 4.74 30.36 -5.04
CA LYS A 211 3.29 30.48 -4.84
C LYS A 211 2.65 31.33 -5.95
N GLY A 212 1.59 30.81 -6.58
CA GLY A 212 0.84 31.49 -7.64
C GLY A 212 1.42 31.37 -9.05
N VAL A 213 2.55 30.67 -9.22
CA VAL A 213 3.20 30.46 -10.53
C VAL A 213 3.61 28.99 -10.70
N GLY A 214 2.63 28.12 -10.88
CA GLY A 214 2.78 26.66 -10.95
C GLY A 214 3.72 26.20 -12.05
N ASN A 215 3.46 26.57 -13.30
CA ASN A 215 4.29 26.15 -14.44
C ASN A 215 5.73 26.72 -14.42
N ALA A 216 5.98 27.82 -13.68
CA ALA A 216 7.30 28.43 -13.55
C ALA A 216 8.02 28.03 -12.24
N SER A 217 7.37 27.25 -11.37
CA SER A 217 7.98 26.76 -10.15
C SER A 217 9.03 25.71 -10.46
N ARG A 218 10.21 25.83 -9.83
CA ARG A 218 11.34 24.92 -10.03
C ARG A 218 10.96 23.46 -9.77
N LEU A 219 10.05 23.20 -8.83
CA LEU A 219 9.49 21.87 -8.56
C LEU A 219 8.79 21.28 -9.78
N VAL A 220 7.94 22.05 -10.45
CA VAL A 220 7.23 21.61 -11.66
C VAL A 220 8.20 21.47 -12.82
N GLU A 221 9.18 22.36 -12.95
CA GLU A 221 10.22 22.30 -13.98
C GLU A 221 11.07 21.02 -13.90
N VAL A 222 11.57 20.66 -12.71
CA VAL A 222 12.43 19.47 -12.53
C VAL A 222 11.67 18.15 -12.66
N ILE A 223 10.36 18.17 -12.41
CA ILE A 223 9.49 17.02 -12.65
C ILE A 223 9.14 16.93 -14.14
N ALA A 224 8.81 18.06 -14.78
CA ALA A 224 8.51 18.15 -16.21
C ALA A 224 9.71 17.76 -17.09
N SER A 225 10.94 18.04 -16.63
CA SER A 225 12.15 17.66 -17.34
C SER A 225 12.37 16.14 -17.39
N GLY A 226 11.65 15.38 -16.56
CA GLY A 226 11.77 13.93 -16.43
C GLY A 226 12.99 13.47 -15.63
N ASP A 227 13.76 14.40 -15.07
CA ASP A 227 14.95 14.12 -14.27
C ASP A 227 14.62 13.60 -12.87
N MET A 228 13.42 13.92 -12.37
CA MET A 228 12.91 13.54 -11.06
C MET A 228 11.47 13.00 -11.12
N PRO A 229 11.13 11.97 -10.32
CA PRO A 229 11.99 11.27 -9.37
C PRO A 229 12.80 10.12 -9.99
N ARG A 230 14.10 10.05 -9.70
CA ARG A 230 14.96 8.92 -10.11
C ARG A 230 14.67 7.70 -9.25
N GLY A 231 14.10 6.64 -9.84
CA GLY A 231 13.76 5.40 -9.15
C GLY A 231 12.43 5.43 -8.37
N GLY A 232 11.69 6.56 -8.36
CA GLY A 232 10.40 6.73 -7.67
C GLY A 232 9.16 6.67 -8.56
N GLY A 233 9.31 6.26 -9.83
CA GLY A 233 8.26 6.27 -10.86
C GLY A 233 8.25 7.56 -11.70
N LYS A 234 7.46 7.60 -12.79
CA LYS A 234 7.29 8.80 -13.61
C LYS A 234 6.07 9.57 -13.13
N VAL A 235 6.21 10.90 -12.99
CA VAL A 235 5.05 11.78 -12.79
C VAL A 235 4.39 12.00 -14.15
N THR A 236 3.10 11.71 -14.22
CA THR A 236 2.32 11.92 -15.44
C THR A 236 2.04 13.41 -15.67
N PRO A 237 1.76 13.84 -16.91
CA PRO A 237 1.35 15.22 -17.19
C PRO A 237 0.11 15.67 -16.39
N ALA A 238 -0.80 14.73 -16.06
CA ALA A 238 -1.99 15.01 -15.27
C ALA A 238 -1.66 15.24 -13.78
N GLU A 239 -0.80 14.40 -13.18
CA GLU A 239 -0.29 14.61 -11.81
C GLU A 239 0.52 15.92 -11.72
N LEU A 240 1.33 16.21 -12.74
CA LEU A 240 2.09 17.46 -12.83
C LEU A 240 1.18 18.68 -12.95
N ALA A 241 0.11 18.59 -13.76
CA ALA A 241 -0.91 19.64 -13.86
C ALA A 241 -1.62 19.86 -12.51
N PHE A 242 -1.82 18.80 -11.73
CA PHE A 242 -2.44 18.87 -10.41
C PHE A 242 -1.54 19.60 -9.39
N ILE A 243 -0.23 19.34 -9.40
CA ILE A 243 0.76 20.07 -8.61
C ILE A 243 0.81 21.54 -9.05
N SER A 244 0.84 21.79 -10.36
CA SER A 244 0.81 23.16 -10.89
C SER A 244 -0.43 23.91 -10.41
N GLN A 245 -1.60 23.28 -10.49
CA GLN A 245 -2.86 23.89 -10.08
C GLN A 245 -2.90 24.21 -8.59
N TRP A 246 -2.35 23.36 -7.72
CA TRP A 246 -2.21 23.67 -6.29
C TRP A 246 -1.26 24.85 -6.06
N ILE A 247 -0.15 24.93 -6.79
CA ILE A 247 0.78 26.05 -6.70
C ILE A 247 0.11 27.34 -7.20
N ASP A 248 -0.62 27.28 -8.31
CA ASP A 248 -1.39 28.40 -8.88
C ASP A 248 -2.48 28.89 -7.89
N GLN A 249 -3.03 27.99 -7.07
CA GLN A 249 -3.93 28.31 -5.96
C GLN A 249 -3.21 28.90 -4.73
N GLY A 250 -1.91 29.19 -4.82
CA GLY A 250 -1.12 29.80 -3.76
C GLY A 250 -0.34 28.81 -2.90
N ALA A 251 -0.26 27.55 -3.32
CA ALA A 251 0.40 26.46 -2.59
C ALA A 251 -0.02 26.43 -1.10
N ILE A 252 -1.34 26.53 -0.86
CA ILE A 252 -1.90 26.67 0.48
C ILE A 252 -1.63 25.39 1.27
N PHE A 253 -1.14 25.54 2.50
CA PHE A 253 -1.12 24.47 3.49
C PHE A 253 -2.40 24.48 4.28
N ASP A 254 -3.06 23.33 4.30
CA ASP A 254 -4.32 23.13 4.96
C ASP A 254 -4.20 22.08 6.05
N GLY A 255 -3.02 21.88 6.64
CA GLY A 255 -2.81 20.97 7.77
C GLY A 255 -2.68 21.66 9.12
N ALA A 256 -2.71 20.86 10.19
CA ALA A 256 -2.53 21.35 11.54
C ALA A 256 -1.07 21.68 11.90
N ASP A 257 -0.10 21.00 11.28
CA ASP A 257 1.32 21.20 11.53
C ASP A 257 2.15 21.25 10.23
N ALA A 258 2.54 22.47 9.85
CA ALA A 258 3.36 22.74 8.68
C ALA A 258 4.82 22.28 8.82
N THR A 259 5.28 22.02 10.06
CA THR A 259 6.63 21.53 10.39
C THR A 259 6.70 20.01 10.50
N GLY A 260 5.56 19.34 10.54
CA GLY A 260 5.47 17.89 10.64
C GLY A 260 5.99 17.15 9.40
N PRO A 261 6.32 15.85 9.52
CA PRO A 261 6.89 15.09 8.42
C PRO A 261 5.95 15.01 7.21
N LEU A 262 6.50 15.21 6.01
CA LEU A 262 5.74 15.29 4.77
C LEU A 262 5.03 13.96 4.47
N GLY A 263 3.73 14.02 4.17
CA GLY A 263 2.91 12.84 3.86
C GLY A 263 2.37 12.10 5.09
N THR A 264 2.62 12.60 6.30
CA THR A 264 1.95 12.09 7.51
C THR A 264 0.47 12.54 7.53
N PRO A 265 -0.47 11.64 7.89
CA PRO A 265 -1.86 12.02 8.06
C PRO A 265 -2.00 13.10 9.14
N GLN A 266 -2.64 14.20 8.80
CA GLN A 266 -2.93 15.28 9.75
C GLN A 266 -4.31 15.89 9.45
N PRO A 267 -4.98 16.49 10.43
CA PRO A 267 -6.31 17.06 10.21
C PRO A 267 -6.23 18.27 9.27
N VAL A 268 -7.19 18.36 8.35
CA VAL A 268 -7.29 19.47 7.41
C VAL A 268 -7.89 20.69 8.10
N MET A 269 -7.10 21.77 8.22
CA MET A 269 -7.50 23.04 8.81
C MET A 269 -8.13 23.94 7.74
N ILE A 270 -9.46 24.14 7.82
CA ILE A 270 -10.16 25.06 6.92
C ILE A 270 -9.75 26.50 7.25
N ALA A 271 -9.13 27.17 6.28
CA ALA A 271 -8.73 28.58 6.41
C ALA A 271 -9.98 29.48 6.54
N GLY A 272 -10.30 29.89 7.78
CA GLY A 272 -11.40 30.83 8.04
C GLY A 272 -11.93 30.90 9.48
N ALA A 273 -11.59 29.97 10.38
CA ALA A 273 -12.04 30.05 11.78
C ALA A 273 -11.14 31.02 12.57
N SER A 274 -11.62 32.26 12.72
CA SER A 274 -11.04 33.29 13.57
C SER A 274 -10.88 32.80 15.02
N LYS A 275 -9.77 33.18 15.65
CA LYS A 275 -9.41 32.84 17.02
C LYS A 275 -10.44 33.36 18.03
N THR A 276 -11.25 32.47 18.61
CA THR A 276 -11.86 32.70 19.92
C THR A 276 -11.34 31.68 20.91
N LYS A 277 -10.81 32.21 22.01
CA LYS A 277 -10.30 31.51 23.19
C LYS A 277 -11.49 30.82 23.88
N GLY A 278 -11.54 29.48 23.89
CA GLY A 278 -12.55 28.72 24.62
C GLY A 278 -12.50 27.21 24.39
N GLU A 279 -12.07 26.49 25.44
CA GLU A 279 -12.38 25.09 25.80
C GLU A 279 -11.77 23.93 24.95
N PRO A 280 -11.30 22.83 25.59
CA PRO A 280 -10.56 21.77 24.90
C PRO A 280 -11.51 20.95 24.03
N THR A 281 -11.42 21.14 22.71
CA THR A 281 -12.15 20.33 21.75
C THR A 281 -11.45 18.98 21.58
N THR A 282 -12.12 17.95 22.09
CA THR A 282 -11.89 16.53 21.80
C THR A 282 -11.67 16.29 20.31
N PRO A 283 -10.73 15.43 19.88
CA PRO A 283 -10.56 15.08 18.48
C PRO A 283 -11.85 14.47 17.92
N ILE A 284 -12.44 15.10 16.91
CA ILE A 284 -13.61 14.56 16.21
C ILE A 284 -13.09 13.44 15.29
N THR A 285 -13.19 12.20 15.75
CA THR A 285 -13.09 11.03 14.87
C THR A 285 -14.18 11.16 13.78
N PRO A 286 -13.87 10.96 12.48
CA PRO A 286 -14.88 11.04 11.44
C PRO A 286 -15.99 10.03 11.73
N LYS A 287 -17.21 10.55 11.93
CA LYS A 287 -18.40 9.74 12.19
C LYS A 287 -18.68 8.88 10.97
N ARG A 288 -18.56 7.56 11.13
CA ARG A 288 -18.92 6.53 10.13
C ARG A 288 -20.30 6.85 9.54
N PRO A 289 -20.46 6.89 8.19
CA PRO A 289 -21.77 7.14 7.61
C PRO A 289 -22.72 6.00 7.97
N ALA A 290 -23.86 6.33 8.58
CA ALA A 290 -24.91 5.35 8.84
C ALA A 290 -25.63 5.05 7.51
N LEU A 291 -25.63 3.78 7.10
CA LEU A 291 -26.37 3.31 5.92
C LEU A 291 -27.87 3.55 6.10
N LYS A 292 -28.53 4.08 5.08
CA LYS A 292 -30.00 4.19 5.03
C LYS A 292 -30.59 2.92 4.42
N VAL A 293 -31.89 2.72 4.63
CA VAL A 293 -32.62 1.62 3.99
C VAL A 293 -32.49 1.74 2.46
N GLY A 294 -31.97 0.69 1.83
CA GLY A 294 -31.71 0.64 0.39
C GLY A 294 -30.32 1.15 -0.03
N ASP A 295 -29.46 1.59 0.90
CA ASP A 295 -28.06 1.87 0.60
C ASP A 295 -27.25 0.58 0.41
N ILE A 296 -26.25 0.64 -0.47
CA ILE A 296 -25.34 -0.48 -0.71
C ILE A 296 -24.24 -0.46 0.36
N SER A 297 -24.07 -1.59 1.03
CA SER A 297 -22.99 -1.81 1.98
C SER A 297 -21.71 -2.22 1.25
N PHE A 298 -20.65 -1.43 1.41
CA PHE A 298 -19.35 -1.81 0.85
C PHE A 298 -18.85 -3.11 1.47
N SER A 299 -18.90 -3.23 2.80
CA SER A 299 -18.39 -4.39 3.53
C SER A 299 -19.15 -5.69 3.25
N ARG A 300 -20.47 -5.63 3.04
CA ARG A 300 -21.29 -6.83 2.83
C ARG A 300 -21.52 -7.17 1.37
N GLU A 301 -21.58 -6.19 0.48
CA GLU A 301 -22.04 -6.40 -0.90
C GLU A 301 -20.96 -6.14 -1.96
N ILE A 302 -19.93 -5.32 -1.67
CA ILE A 302 -18.92 -4.92 -2.65
C ILE A 302 -17.56 -5.54 -2.38
N ALA A 303 -17.04 -5.43 -1.15
CA ALA A 303 -15.73 -5.98 -0.78
C ALA A 303 -15.62 -7.50 -1.04
N PRO A 304 -16.63 -8.34 -0.71
CA PRO A 304 -16.56 -9.78 -1.02
C PRO A 304 -16.41 -10.06 -2.52
N VAL A 305 -17.13 -9.30 -3.36
CA VAL A 305 -17.06 -9.39 -4.83
C VAL A 305 -15.66 -9.08 -5.34
N LEU A 306 -15.06 -8.00 -4.83
CA LEU A 306 -13.71 -7.58 -5.24
C LEU A 306 -12.65 -8.61 -4.83
N VAL A 307 -12.76 -9.15 -3.61
CA VAL A 307 -11.86 -10.21 -3.13
C VAL A 307 -11.97 -11.47 -4.00
N GLU A 308 -13.19 -11.88 -4.33
CA GLU A 308 -13.42 -13.12 -5.09
C GLU A 308 -13.00 -13.01 -6.57
N HIS A 309 -13.28 -11.88 -7.21
CA HIS A 309 -13.13 -11.76 -8.66
C HIS A 309 -11.88 -11.00 -9.11
N CYS A 310 -11.29 -10.16 -8.25
CA CYS A 310 -10.27 -9.18 -8.68
C CYS A 310 -8.89 -9.37 -8.03
N ASP A 311 -8.81 -9.86 -6.79
CA ASP A 311 -7.54 -9.91 -6.04
C ASP A 311 -6.46 -10.74 -6.74
N GLY A 312 -6.82 -11.84 -7.41
CA GLY A 312 -5.86 -12.75 -8.06
C GLY A 312 -4.97 -12.17 -9.18
N CYS A 313 -5.30 -10.99 -9.73
CA CYS A 313 -4.43 -10.26 -10.67
C CYS A 313 -4.15 -8.81 -10.25
N HIS A 314 -4.86 -8.31 -9.24
CA HIS A 314 -4.78 -6.92 -8.77
C HIS A 314 -4.36 -6.85 -7.30
N ASP A 315 -3.38 -7.68 -6.93
CA ASP A 315 -2.91 -7.84 -5.55
C ASP A 315 -1.92 -6.74 -5.10
N ALA A 316 -1.27 -6.93 -3.95
CA ALA A 316 -0.28 -5.99 -3.41
C ALA A 316 1.08 -6.01 -4.16
N ASN A 317 1.46 -7.17 -4.70
CA ASN A 317 2.83 -7.53 -5.03
C ASN A 317 3.11 -7.43 -6.54
N ASP A 318 2.25 -7.99 -7.38
CA ASP A 318 2.38 -8.04 -8.85
C ASP A 318 1.08 -7.63 -9.54
N ALA A 319 0.67 -6.39 -9.26
CA ALA A 319 -0.61 -5.87 -9.71
C ALA A 319 -0.61 -5.53 -11.21
N GLU A 320 -1.46 -6.20 -11.98
CA GLU A 320 -1.69 -5.90 -13.39
C GLU A 320 -2.13 -4.44 -13.58
N ALA A 321 -1.59 -3.80 -14.61
CA ALA A 321 -1.77 -2.36 -14.87
C ALA A 321 -1.46 -1.45 -13.65
N ARG A 322 -0.64 -1.92 -12.70
CA ARG A 322 -0.35 -1.24 -11.42
C ARG A 322 -1.60 -0.90 -10.59
N LEU A 323 -2.70 -1.59 -10.83
CA LEU A 323 -3.95 -1.40 -10.11
C LEU A 323 -3.98 -2.33 -8.90
N ARG A 324 -3.79 -1.77 -7.71
CA ARG A 324 -3.86 -2.51 -6.45
C ARG A 324 -5.27 -2.46 -5.87
N MET A 325 -5.94 -3.59 -5.78
CA MET A 325 -7.27 -3.74 -5.18
C MET A 325 -7.20 -4.38 -3.79
N VAL A 326 -6.30 -3.87 -2.94
CA VAL A 326 -6.08 -4.42 -1.61
C VAL A 326 -6.87 -3.71 -0.52
N SER A 327 -7.24 -2.44 -0.73
CA SER A 327 -8.12 -1.67 0.17
C SER A 327 -8.96 -0.68 -0.64
N LEU A 328 -9.95 -0.02 0.00
CA LEU A 328 -10.74 1.01 -0.67
C LEU A 328 -9.86 2.18 -1.13
N SER A 329 -8.87 2.55 -0.32
CA SER A 329 -7.92 3.62 -0.63
C SER A 329 -7.10 3.31 -1.90
N THR A 330 -6.57 2.10 -2.05
CA THR A 330 -5.80 1.72 -3.25
C THR A 330 -6.70 1.52 -4.46
N LEU A 331 -7.90 0.98 -4.25
CA LEU A 331 -8.91 0.86 -5.30
C LEU A 331 -9.26 2.25 -5.87
N GLN A 332 -9.50 3.24 -5.00
CA GLN A 332 -9.81 4.61 -5.42
C GLN A 332 -8.63 5.28 -6.12
N ALA A 333 -7.39 5.09 -5.62
CA ALA A 333 -6.18 5.62 -6.23
C ALA A 333 -6.00 5.14 -7.68
N GLY A 334 -6.42 3.90 -7.97
CA GLY A 334 -6.40 3.35 -9.31
C GLY A 334 -5.02 2.90 -9.79
N GLY A 335 -4.88 2.73 -11.10
CA GLY A 335 -3.67 2.19 -11.73
C GLY A 335 -3.16 3.07 -12.88
N THR A 336 -2.48 2.47 -13.85
CA THR A 336 -1.95 3.18 -15.03
C THR A 336 -3.01 3.89 -15.86
N ASN A 337 -4.26 3.43 -15.79
CA ASN A 337 -5.40 3.98 -16.52
C ASN A 337 -6.16 5.07 -15.73
N GLY A 338 -5.60 5.55 -14.61
CA GLY A 338 -6.22 6.54 -13.74
C GLY A 338 -7.10 5.93 -12.64
N PRO A 339 -7.95 6.75 -11.98
CA PRO A 339 -8.76 6.31 -10.87
C PRO A 339 -9.77 5.25 -11.30
N THR A 340 -9.94 4.22 -10.48
CA THR A 340 -10.87 3.12 -10.78
C THR A 340 -12.31 3.60 -10.78
N PHE A 341 -12.65 4.56 -9.93
CA PHE A 341 -13.96 5.19 -9.93
C PHE A 341 -13.90 6.64 -9.47
N ILE A 342 -14.98 7.38 -9.76
CA ILE A 342 -15.19 8.74 -9.27
C ILE A 342 -16.51 8.71 -8.49
N ALA A 343 -16.43 9.03 -7.19
CA ALA A 343 -17.61 9.08 -6.31
C ALA A 343 -18.72 9.96 -6.93
N GLY A 344 -19.95 9.47 -6.89
CA GLY A 344 -21.11 10.09 -7.51
C GLY A 344 -21.24 9.88 -9.04
N LYS A 345 -20.29 9.19 -9.69
CA LYS A 345 -20.28 8.97 -11.15
C LYS A 345 -20.10 7.50 -11.52
N GLY A 346 -21.03 6.66 -11.09
CA GLY A 346 -21.03 5.21 -11.31
C GLY A 346 -20.87 4.82 -12.77
N ALA A 347 -21.84 5.16 -13.63
CA ALA A 347 -21.81 4.80 -15.06
C ALA A 347 -20.54 5.26 -15.80
N GLY A 348 -19.99 6.42 -15.43
CA GLY A 348 -18.78 6.99 -16.05
C GLY A 348 -17.47 6.43 -15.49
N SER A 349 -17.52 5.75 -14.35
CA SER A 349 -16.33 5.24 -13.66
C SER A 349 -15.65 4.11 -14.44
N LEU A 350 -14.32 4.07 -14.40
CA LEU A 350 -13.53 3.09 -15.13
C LEU A 350 -13.90 1.65 -14.74
N LEU A 351 -14.14 1.39 -13.46
CA LEU A 351 -14.54 0.10 -12.92
C LEU A 351 -15.80 -0.42 -13.62
N VAL A 352 -16.88 0.36 -13.60
CA VAL A 352 -18.17 -0.03 -14.19
C VAL A 352 -18.04 -0.21 -15.70
N ARG A 353 -17.32 0.68 -16.40
CA ARG A 353 -17.08 0.55 -17.84
C ARG A 353 -16.27 -0.71 -18.16
N LYS A 354 -15.25 -1.04 -17.36
CA LYS A 354 -14.44 -2.27 -17.51
C LYS A 354 -15.25 -3.54 -17.26
N LEU A 355 -16.11 -3.54 -16.25
CA LEU A 355 -17.00 -4.66 -15.95
C LEU A 355 -18.03 -4.89 -17.07
N ARG A 356 -18.61 -3.81 -17.63
CA ARG A 356 -19.57 -3.89 -18.74
C ARG A 356 -18.93 -4.10 -20.10
N GLY A 357 -17.65 -3.78 -20.26
CA GLY A 357 -16.98 -3.78 -21.56
C GLY A 357 -17.42 -2.65 -22.50
N ILE A 358 -17.99 -1.57 -21.98
CA ILE A 358 -18.59 -0.48 -22.78
C ILE A 358 -17.71 0.77 -22.73
N GLY A 359 -17.34 1.29 -23.91
CA GLY A 359 -16.58 2.53 -24.03
C GLY A 359 -15.23 2.48 -23.29
N ILE A 360 -14.51 1.36 -23.42
CA ILE A 360 -13.23 1.12 -22.77
C ILE A 360 -12.08 0.98 -23.76
N ASP A 361 -10.90 1.39 -23.33
CA ASP A 361 -9.65 0.95 -23.94
C ASP A 361 -9.25 -0.41 -23.34
N GLY A 362 -8.78 -1.34 -24.17
CA GLY A 362 -8.42 -2.70 -23.75
C GLY A 362 -9.62 -3.61 -23.49
N GLN A 363 -9.43 -4.66 -22.68
CA GLN A 363 -10.42 -5.72 -22.50
C GLN A 363 -11.36 -5.51 -21.30
N ARG A 364 -12.54 -6.14 -21.38
CA ARG A 364 -13.50 -6.29 -20.27
C ARG A 364 -12.84 -7.06 -19.12
N MET A 365 -13.20 -6.69 -17.89
CA MET A 365 -12.84 -7.41 -16.68
C MET A 365 -14.04 -8.16 -16.09
N PRO A 366 -13.82 -9.29 -15.39
CA PRO A 366 -12.54 -9.95 -15.12
C PRO A 366 -11.97 -10.63 -16.37
N LEU A 367 -10.67 -10.53 -16.58
CA LEU A 367 -10.01 -11.02 -17.79
C LEU A 367 -10.02 -12.55 -17.83
N GLY A 368 -10.37 -13.13 -18.97
CA GLY A 368 -10.38 -14.58 -19.15
C GLY A 368 -11.41 -15.32 -18.31
N LYS A 369 -12.34 -14.61 -17.67
CA LYS A 369 -13.47 -15.16 -16.91
C LYS A 369 -14.81 -14.67 -17.46
N ASP A 370 -15.88 -15.34 -17.03
CA ASP A 370 -17.24 -14.91 -17.32
C ASP A 370 -17.51 -13.50 -16.77
N PRO A 371 -18.36 -12.71 -17.44
CA PRO A 371 -18.80 -11.42 -16.92
C PRO A 371 -19.48 -11.59 -15.55
N LEU A 372 -19.33 -10.58 -14.68
CA LEU A 372 -20.16 -10.47 -13.49
C LEU A 372 -21.62 -10.27 -13.90
N GLU A 373 -22.55 -10.76 -13.07
CA GLU A 373 -23.98 -10.55 -13.28
C GLU A 373 -24.33 -9.05 -13.27
N ASP A 374 -25.27 -8.65 -14.14
CA ASP A 374 -25.68 -7.24 -14.27
C ASP A 374 -26.21 -6.65 -12.96
N GLU A 375 -26.85 -7.46 -12.12
CA GLU A 375 -27.30 -7.04 -10.79
C GLU A 375 -26.10 -6.61 -9.91
N LEU A 376 -25.03 -7.39 -9.94
CA LEU A 376 -23.83 -7.16 -9.15
C LEU A 376 -23.09 -5.90 -9.64
N ILE A 377 -22.96 -5.75 -10.96
CA ILE A 377 -22.42 -4.53 -11.58
C ILE A 377 -23.30 -3.33 -11.21
N GLY A 378 -24.62 -3.50 -11.19
CA GLY A 378 -25.58 -2.49 -10.74
C GLY A 378 -25.40 -2.07 -9.29
N LYS A 379 -25.10 -3.02 -8.38
CA LYS A 379 -24.77 -2.73 -6.97
C LYS A 379 -23.49 -1.90 -6.86
N ILE A 380 -22.44 -2.27 -7.59
CA ILE A 380 -21.18 -1.50 -7.65
C ILE A 380 -21.43 -0.08 -8.19
N GLU A 381 -22.18 0.05 -9.28
CA GLU A 381 -22.52 1.34 -9.86
C GLU A 381 -23.30 2.22 -8.87
N LYS A 382 -24.32 1.64 -8.22
CA LYS A 382 -25.14 2.33 -7.22
C LYS A 382 -24.31 2.76 -6.01
N TRP A 383 -23.44 1.91 -5.49
CA TRP A 383 -22.52 2.26 -4.41
C TRP A 383 -21.61 3.44 -4.79
N ILE A 384 -21.05 3.46 -6.01
CA ILE A 384 -20.26 4.60 -6.51
C ILE A 384 -21.13 5.86 -6.56
N ASN A 385 -22.36 5.76 -7.08
CA ASN A 385 -23.30 6.89 -7.13
C ASN A 385 -23.67 7.43 -5.74
N GLN A 386 -23.67 6.56 -4.72
CA GLN A 386 -23.89 6.92 -3.31
C GLN A 386 -22.66 7.57 -2.63
N GLY A 387 -21.57 7.76 -3.38
CA GLY A 387 -20.36 8.43 -2.89
C GLY A 387 -19.20 7.48 -2.57
N ALA A 388 -19.33 6.18 -2.88
CA ALA A 388 -18.28 5.19 -2.71
C ALA A 388 -17.72 5.10 -1.27
N THR A 389 -18.60 5.19 -0.27
CA THR A 389 -18.21 5.21 1.14
C THR A 389 -17.98 3.81 1.70
N ILE A 390 -17.07 3.70 2.67
CA ILE A 390 -16.91 2.51 3.51
C ILE A 390 -17.86 2.59 4.72
N ASP A 391 -18.59 1.50 4.96
CA ASP A 391 -19.59 1.39 6.04
C ASP A 391 -19.08 0.66 7.28
N LEU A 392 -17.92 -0.01 7.20
CA LEU A 392 -17.30 -0.75 8.30
C LEU A 392 -15.78 -0.69 8.17
N LEU A 393 -15.07 -0.47 9.29
CA LEU A 393 -13.61 -0.27 9.32
C LEU A 393 -13.14 1.02 8.59
N LYS A 394 -11.86 1.12 8.24
CA LYS A 394 -11.23 2.30 7.62
C LYS A 394 -10.87 2.02 6.14
N PRO A 395 -10.77 3.05 5.28
CA PRO A 395 -10.45 2.87 3.85
C PRO A 395 -9.12 2.17 3.56
N GLU A 396 -8.19 2.20 4.51
CA GLU A 396 -6.87 1.58 4.41
C GLU A 396 -6.87 0.09 4.79
N ASP A 397 -7.90 -0.37 5.52
CA ASP A 397 -8.03 -1.77 5.92
C ASP A 397 -8.21 -2.66 4.68
N SER A 398 -7.68 -3.90 4.75
CA SER A 398 -7.69 -4.79 3.60
C SER A 398 -9.12 -5.18 3.21
N LEU A 399 -9.38 -5.34 1.91
CA LEU A 399 -10.69 -5.77 1.41
C LEU A 399 -11.10 -7.12 1.99
N GLU A 400 -10.15 -8.02 2.24
CA GLU A 400 -10.39 -9.31 2.91
C GLU A 400 -10.95 -9.09 4.34
N THR A 401 -10.34 -8.20 5.11
CA THR A 401 -10.77 -7.87 6.48
C THR A 401 -12.13 -7.16 6.48
N VAL A 402 -12.33 -6.23 5.55
CA VAL A 402 -13.61 -5.50 5.41
C VAL A 402 -14.74 -6.46 5.01
N ALA A 403 -14.49 -7.35 4.05
CA ALA A 403 -15.44 -8.36 3.61
C ALA A 403 -15.80 -9.35 4.73
N ALA A 404 -14.80 -9.81 5.49
CA ALA A 404 -15.01 -10.69 6.63
C ALA A 404 -15.81 -10.01 7.75
N ALA A 405 -15.49 -8.75 8.05
CA ALA A 405 -16.24 -7.97 9.03
C ALA A 405 -17.71 -7.81 8.59
N GLY A 406 -17.97 -7.57 7.30
CA GLY A 406 -19.32 -7.54 6.73
C GLY A 406 -20.05 -8.88 6.85
N ARG A 407 -19.41 -10.00 6.47
CA ARG A 407 -19.96 -11.36 6.64
C ARG A 407 -20.29 -11.68 8.09
N SER A 408 -19.42 -11.28 9.03
CA SER A 408 -19.61 -11.54 10.45
C SER A 408 -20.88 -10.88 11.01
N GLN A 409 -21.30 -9.75 10.44
CA GLN A 409 -22.56 -9.10 10.81
C GLN A 409 -23.78 -9.84 10.25
N GLY A 410 -23.68 -10.36 9.02
CA GLY A 410 -24.80 -11.00 8.31
C GLY A 410 -25.06 -12.47 8.65
N LEU A 411 -24.02 -13.24 8.98
CA LEU A 411 -24.16 -14.69 9.24
C LEU A 411 -24.59 -14.99 10.68
N SER A 412 -25.21 -16.15 10.92
CA SER A 412 -25.44 -16.64 12.29
C SER A 412 -24.12 -17.05 12.96
N HIS A 413 -24.16 -17.36 14.26
CA HIS A 413 -22.97 -17.90 14.94
C HIS A 413 -22.50 -19.19 14.25
N GLU A 414 -23.40 -20.13 14.01
CA GLU A 414 -23.12 -21.46 13.47
C GLU A 414 -22.59 -21.37 12.03
N SER A 415 -23.22 -20.56 11.17
CA SER A 415 -22.74 -20.36 9.80
C SER A 415 -21.36 -19.70 9.78
N LEU A 416 -21.11 -18.74 10.67
CA LEU A 416 -19.81 -18.07 10.73
C LEU A 416 -18.73 -19.01 11.28
N THR A 417 -19.06 -19.94 12.17
CA THR A 417 -18.14 -20.98 12.64
C THR A 417 -17.64 -21.86 11.49
N VAL A 418 -18.54 -22.27 10.58
CA VAL A 418 -18.15 -23.05 9.39
C VAL A 418 -17.21 -22.24 8.48
N VAL A 419 -17.60 -21.01 8.14
CA VAL A 419 -16.80 -20.11 7.29
C VAL A 419 -15.41 -19.86 7.90
N ARG A 420 -15.34 -19.61 9.21
CA ARG A 420 -14.08 -19.40 9.92
C ARG A 420 -13.21 -20.65 9.93
N GLY A 421 -13.80 -21.84 10.09
CA GLY A 421 -13.08 -23.12 10.00
C GLY A 421 -12.43 -23.34 8.63
N GLU A 422 -13.19 -23.16 7.54
CA GLU A 422 -12.65 -23.28 6.18
C GLU A 422 -11.56 -22.24 5.89
N ALA A 423 -11.75 -20.99 6.34
CA ALA A 423 -10.76 -19.94 6.20
C ALA A 423 -9.48 -20.28 7.00
N ALA A 424 -9.62 -20.91 8.17
CA ALA A 424 -8.51 -21.31 9.01
C ALA A 424 -7.64 -22.41 8.38
N GLU A 425 -8.25 -23.39 7.73
CA GLU A 425 -7.53 -24.41 6.97
C GLU A 425 -6.78 -23.82 5.78
N LYS A 426 -7.40 -22.87 5.07
CA LYS A 426 -6.73 -22.13 3.97
C LYS A 426 -5.55 -21.31 4.49
N LEU A 427 -5.69 -20.66 5.64
CA LEU A 427 -4.60 -19.90 6.27
C LEU A 427 -3.46 -20.83 6.70
N TRP A 428 -3.76 -22.00 7.27
CA TRP A 428 -2.75 -23.02 7.56
C TRP A 428 -2.01 -23.45 6.29
N LYS A 429 -2.74 -23.81 5.23
CA LYS A 429 -2.13 -24.24 3.95
C LYS A 429 -1.24 -23.16 3.32
N ARG A 430 -1.58 -21.88 3.51
CA ARG A 430 -0.74 -20.74 3.10
C ARG A 430 0.53 -20.63 3.94
N ALA A 431 0.40 -20.85 5.25
CA ALA A 431 1.48 -20.73 6.20
C ALA A 431 2.45 -21.91 6.17
N ILE A 432 1.95 -23.13 6.01
CA ILE A 432 2.69 -24.39 6.09
C ILE A 432 2.12 -25.33 5.01
N PRO A 433 2.47 -25.13 3.72
CA PRO A 433 1.86 -25.84 2.60
C PRO A 433 2.19 -27.35 2.56
N ASP A 434 3.31 -27.74 3.15
CA ASP A 434 3.85 -29.10 3.06
C ASP A 434 3.38 -30.02 4.21
N GLU A 435 2.54 -29.52 5.12
CA GLU A 435 2.09 -30.25 6.31
C GLU A 435 0.57 -30.18 6.48
N SER A 436 -0.05 -31.33 6.76
CA SER A 436 -1.47 -31.38 7.14
C SER A 436 -1.60 -31.22 8.66
N PRO A 437 -2.43 -30.30 9.16
CA PRO A 437 -2.57 -30.11 10.60
C PRO A 437 -3.45 -31.18 11.23
N GLU A 438 -3.20 -31.46 12.50
CA GLU A 438 -4.20 -32.00 13.40
C GLU A 438 -5.19 -30.89 13.78
N SER A 439 -6.48 -31.22 13.84
CA SER A 439 -7.51 -30.28 14.23
C SER A 439 -8.49 -30.88 15.24
N SER A 440 -8.97 -30.03 16.15
CA SER A 440 -10.01 -30.39 17.11
C SER A 440 -10.85 -29.17 17.42
N THR A 441 -12.17 -29.28 17.30
CA THR A 441 -13.10 -28.21 17.67
C THR A 441 -13.89 -28.63 18.90
N ILE A 442 -13.87 -27.77 19.93
CA ILE A 442 -14.64 -27.95 21.15
C ILE A 442 -15.43 -26.66 21.40
N LYS A 443 -16.76 -26.78 21.39
CA LYS A 443 -17.71 -25.65 21.45
C LYS A 443 -17.37 -24.60 20.39
N GLU A 444 -16.81 -23.48 20.82
CA GLU A 444 -16.52 -22.29 20.02
C GLU A 444 -15.01 -22.10 19.75
N VAL A 445 -14.17 -23.04 20.18
CA VAL A 445 -12.71 -22.98 19.98
C VAL A 445 -12.28 -24.09 19.04
N THR A 446 -11.66 -23.71 17.94
CA THR A 446 -11.04 -24.64 16.98
C THR A 446 -9.53 -24.59 17.15
N VAL A 447 -8.93 -25.72 17.52
CA VAL A 447 -7.48 -25.90 17.63
C VAL A 447 -6.97 -26.52 16.34
N ILE A 448 -5.91 -25.93 15.77
CA ILE A 448 -5.25 -26.41 14.54
C ILE A 448 -3.75 -26.40 14.80
N GLY A 449 -3.02 -27.48 14.52
CA GLY A 449 -1.59 -27.49 14.80
C GLY A 449 -0.86 -28.73 14.33
N ASN A 450 0.43 -28.80 14.65
CA ASN A 450 1.30 -29.92 14.31
C ASN A 450 1.66 -30.80 15.52
N MET A 451 0.88 -30.72 16.59
CA MET A 451 1.04 -31.57 17.77
C MET A 451 0.39 -32.94 17.54
N SER A 452 0.79 -33.95 18.31
CA SER A 452 0.10 -35.27 18.27
C SER A 452 -1.40 -35.15 18.56
N ALA A 453 -2.22 -36.01 17.96
CA ALA A 453 -3.68 -36.01 18.16
C ALA A 453 -4.11 -36.10 19.64
N SER A 454 -3.33 -36.79 20.49
CA SER A 454 -3.58 -36.84 21.95
C SER A 454 -3.37 -35.49 22.60
N ARG A 455 -2.24 -34.83 22.30
CA ARG A 455 -1.91 -33.51 22.85
C ARG A 455 -2.84 -32.42 22.33
N THR A 456 -3.25 -32.49 21.05
CA THR A 456 -4.24 -31.57 20.47
C THR A 456 -5.57 -31.63 21.22
N LYS A 457 -6.06 -32.83 21.57
CA LYS A 457 -7.29 -32.98 22.38
C LYS A 457 -7.14 -32.46 23.81
N GLU A 458 -5.99 -32.71 24.43
CA GLU A 458 -5.68 -32.20 25.77
C GLU A 458 -5.70 -30.66 25.79
N VAL A 459 -4.97 -30.03 24.86
CA VAL A 459 -4.91 -28.58 24.71
C VAL A 459 -6.30 -27.98 24.41
N ALA A 460 -7.09 -28.64 23.56
CA ALA A 460 -8.46 -28.21 23.29
C ALA A 460 -9.34 -28.24 24.55
N SER A 461 -9.19 -29.24 25.42
CA SER A 461 -9.90 -29.30 26.71
C SER A 461 -9.45 -28.21 27.69
N MET A 462 -8.16 -27.90 27.71
CA MET A 462 -7.64 -26.76 28.47
C MET A 462 -8.21 -25.42 27.97
N MET A 463 -8.37 -25.27 26.65
CA MET A 463 -8.97 -24.08 26.04
C MET A 463 -10.45 -23.94 26.37
N GLU A 464 -11.21 -25.04 26.39
CA GLU A 464 -12.61 -25.02 26.85
C GLU A 464 -12.70 -24.55 28.31
N SER A 465 -11.86 -25.10 29.18
CA SER A 465 -11.88 -24.70 30.60
C SER A 465 -11.48 -23.23 30.77
N SER A 466 -10.49 -22.77 30.01
CA SER A 466 -10.01 -21.39 30.03
C SER A 466 -11.04 -20.42 29.43
N SER A 467 -11.78 -20.82 28.39
CA SER A 467 -12.79 -19.96 27.75
C SER A 467 -13.91 -19.59 28.71
N GLU A 468 -14.39 -20.52 29.55
CA GLU A 468 -15.42 -20.23 30.56
C GLU A 468 -14.91 -19.24 31.62
N LEU A 469 -13.65 -19.34 32.03
CA LEU A 469 -13.02 -18.40 32.96
C LEU A 469 -12.82 -17.01 32.33
N VAL A 470 -12.46 -16.97 31.05
CA VAL A 470 -12.34 -15.73 30.28
C VAL A 470 -13.71 -15.06 30.13
N LYS A 471 -14.76 -15.80 29.76
CA LYS A 471 -16.13 -15.28 29.67
C LYS A 471 -16.59 -14.64 30.96
N LYS A 472 -16.33 -15.30 32.10
CA LYS A 472 -16.63 -14.74 33.42
C LYS A 472 -15.86 -13.45 33.69
N SER A 473 -14.58 -13.40 33.32
CA SER A 473 -13.73 -12.23 33.54
C SER A 473 -14.10 -11.04 32.64
N LEU A 474 -14.57 -11.32 31.43
CA LEU A 474 -15.02 -10.33 30.45
C LEU A 474 -16.52 -10.02 30.54
N GLY A 475 -17.26 -10.65 31.44
CA GLY A 475 -18.70 -10.39 31.66
C GLY A 475 -19.60 -10.83 30.52
N LEU A 476 -19.23 -11.88 29.78
CA LEU A 476 -19.93 -12.34 28.57
C LEU A 476 -21.20 -13.17 28.86
N GLY A 477 -21.33 -13.76 30.06
CA GLY A 477 -22.42 -14.70 30.35
C GLY A 477 -22.42 -15.87 29.36
N ASP A 478 -23.57 -16.16 28.76
CA ASP A 478 -23.73 -17.23 27.77
C ASP A 478 -23.27 -16.83 26.36
N ALA A 479 -22.90 -15.56 26.15
CA ALA A 479 -22.42 -15.10 24.85
C ALA A 479 -21.09 -15.80 24.48
N PRO A 480 -20.87 -16.09 23.19
CA PRO A 480 -19.61 -16.67 22.76
C PRO A 480 -18.45 -15.69 22.96
N LEU A 481 -17.22 -16.21 23.10
CA LEU A 481 -16.00 -15.41 23.15
C LEU A 481 -15.93 -14.43 21.99
N VAL A 482 -16.26 -14.91 20.79
CA VAL A 482 -16.43 -14.15 19.55
C VAL A 482 -17.53 -14.84 18.74
N LYS A 483 -18.40 -14.07 18.07
CA LYS A 483 -19.39 -14.66 17.15
C LYS A 483 -18.65 -15.48 16.07
N GLY A 484 -19.11 -16.71 15.82
CA GLY A 484 -18.43 -17.66 14.92
C GLY A 484 -17.22 -18.38 15.53
N GLY A 485 -17.01 -18.28 16.84
CA GLY A 485 -15.90 -18.96 17.53
C GLY A 485 -14.53 -18.33 17.29
N VAL A 486 -13.47 -18.98 17.74
CA VAL A 486 -12.09 -18.54 17.56
C VAL A 486 -11.21 -19.70 17.13
N VAL A 487 -10.12 -19.39 16.43
CA VAL A 487 -9.13 -20.38 16.00
C VAL A 487 -7.87 -20.22 16.83
N VAL A 488 -7.28 -21.31 17.29
CA VAL A 488 -5.97 -21.28 17.93
C VAL A 488 -5.02 -22.21 17.19
N TYR A 489 -4.05 -21.61 16.52
CA TYR A 489 -2.92 -22.31 15.94
C TYR A 489 -1.93 -22.69 17.04
N VAL A 490 -1.66 -23.97 17.20
CA VAL A 490 -0.76 -24.49 18.23
C VAL A 490 0.45 -25.14 17.58
N PHE A 491 1.63 -24.79 18.07
CA PHE A 491 2.88 -25.30 17.56
C PHE A 491 3.61 -26.06 18.65
N GLU A 492 4.10 -27.26 18.30
CA GLU A 492 4.97 -28.03 19.19
C GLU A 492 6.34 -27.35 19.35
N LYS A 493 6.84 -26.72 18.28
CA LYS A 493 8.16 -26.08 18.27
C LYS A 493 8.08 -24.61 17.84
N ALA A 494 8.94 -23.80 18.44
CA ALA A 494 9.07 -22.39 18.09
C ALA A 494 9.52 -22.14 16.65
N TYR A 495 10.18 -23.12 16.02
CA TYR A 495 10.56 -23.06 14.60
C TYR A 495 9.32 -23.03 13.70
N ASP A 496 8.36 -23.93 13.91
CA ASP A 496 7.14 -24.02 13.09
C ASP A 496 6.30 -22.76 13.22
N TYR A 497 6.21 -22.22 14.44
CA TYR A 497 5.58 -20.92 14.66
C TYR A 497 6.31 -19.78 13.94
N SER A 498 7.63 -19.82 13.84
CA SER A 498 8.40 -18.81 13.10
C SER A 498 8.13 -18.89 11.59
N ASN A 499 7.97 -20.09 11.04
CA ASN A 499 7.57 -20.28 9.64
C ASN A 499 6.16 -19.76 9.39
N PHE A 500 5.21 -20.12 10.26
CA PHE A 500 3.85 -19.60 10.21
C PHE A 500 3.86 -18.07 10.22
N TRP A 501 4.57 -17.48 11.17
CA TRP A 501 4.68 -16.03 11.30
C TRP A 501 5.30 -15.39 10.05
N GLN A 502 6.41 -15.90 9.54
CA GLN A 502 7.08 -15.36 8.35
C GLN A 502 6.14 -15.38 7.12
N ASN A 503 5.40 -16.46 6.94
CA ASN A 503 4.54 -16.65 5.77
C ASN A 503 3.22 -15.86 5.85
N ILE A 504 2.73 -15.60 7.07
CA ILE A 504 1.49 -14.82 7.29
C ILE A 504 1.77 -13.33 7.45
N MET A 505 2.79 -12.96 8.25
CA MET A 505 3.10 -11.57 8.59
C MET A 505 4.13 -10.95 7.63
N GLY A 506 4.85 -11.75 6.84
CA GLY A 506 5.86 -11.26 5.89
C GLY A 506 7.15 -10.73 6.54
N ALA A 507 7.36 -10.99 7.83
CA ALA A 507 8.49 -10.48 8.61
C ALA A 507 9.03 -11.56 9.56
N GLU A 508 10.28 -11.43 10.00
CA GLU A 508 10.86 -12.38 10.96
C GLU A 508 10.16 -12.26 12.33
N ARG A 509 9.88 -13.41 12.96
CA ARG A 509 9.27 -13.44 14.30
C ARG A 509 10.31 -13.04 15.36
N PRO A 510 10.02 -12.07 16.25
CA PRO A 510 10.85 -11.83 17.42
C PRO A 510 10.99 -13.12 18.25
N LYS A 511 12.22 -13.57 18.51
CA LYS A 511 12.47 -14.89 19.15
C LYS A 511 11.78 -15.05 20.50
N SER A 512 11.67 -13.97 21.27
CA SER A 512 11.02 -13.91 22.58
C SER A 512 9.49 -13.96 22.53
N LEU A 513 8.87 -13.78 21.35
CA LEU A 513 7.42 -13.73 21.20
C LEU A 513 6.86 -15.15 21.03
N THR A 514 6.40 -15.78 22.11
CA THR A 514 5.89 -17.15 22.10
C THR A 514 4.42 -17.30 21.70
N GLY A 515 3.72 -16.17 21.51
CA GLY A 515 2.34 -16.19 21.04
C GLY A 515 1.86 -14.85 20.50
N HIS A 516 0.85 -14.88 19.63
CA HIS A 516 0.17 -13.70 19.13
C HIS A 516 -1.31 -13.91 18.87
N VAL A 517 -2.05 -12.82 18.87
CA VAL A 517 -3.43 -12.76 18.39
C VAL A 517 -3.48 -11.94 17.10
N GLY A 518 -4.42 -12.26 16.22
CA GLY A 518 -4.55 -11.59 14.94
C GLY A 518 -5.92 -11.84 14.30
N ILE A 519 -6.18 -11.09 13.24
CA ILE A 519 -7.34 -11.26 12.37
C ILE A 519 -6.83 -11.30 10.93
N SER A 520 -7.17 -12.37 10.20
CA SER A 520 -6.84 -12.54 8.79
C SER A 520 -8.10 -12.99 8.05
N GLY A 521 -8.74 -12.04 7.35
CA GLY A 521 -10.06 -12.26 6.78
C GLY A 521 -11.07 -12.72 7.84
N ASP A 522 -11.75 -13.85 7.59
CA ASP A 522 -12.71 -14.42 8.54
C ASP A 522 -12.03 -15.06 9.76
N VAL A 523 -10.72 -15.33 9.69
CA VAL A 523 -10.00 -16.01 10.76
C VAL A 523 -9.66 -15.02 11.86
N VAL A 524 -10.37 -15.12 12.97
CA VAL A 524 -9.99 -14.50 14.25
C VAL A 524 -9.18 -15.56 14.97
N TYR A 525 -7.86 -15.36 15.05
CA TYR A 525 -6.96 -16.38 15.58
C TYR A 525 -6.01 -15.94 16.69
N ALA A 526 -5.57 -16.92 17.47
CA ALA A 526 -4.33 -16.89 18.22
C ALA A 526 -3.35 -17.91 17.63
N ALA A 527 -2.06 -17.66 17.75
CA ALA A 527 -1.01 -18.59 17.35
C ALA A 527 0.02 -18.66 18.48
N ILE A 528 0.23 -19.85 19.05
CA ILE A 528 0.99 -20.03 20.29
C ILE A 528 1.91 -21.25 20.23
N VAL A 529 3.08 -21.15 20.85
CA VAL A 529 3.91 -22.30 21.20
C VAL A 529 3.49 -22.75 22.59
N VAL A 530 2.80 -23.89 22.68
CA VAL A 530 2.20 -24.35 23.94
C VAL A 530 3.31 -24.83 24.88
N PRO A 531 3.46 -24.25 26.08
CA PRO A 531 4.39 -24.75 27.09
C PRO A 531 4.09 -26.20 27.49
N ASP A 532 5.13 -26.94 27.90
CA ASP A 532 4.96 -28.29 28.44
C ASP A 532 4.34 -28.25 29.84
N GLU A 533 4.75 -27.29 30.67
CA GLU A 533 4.23 -27.08 32.02
C GLU A 533 2.77 -26.63 31.98
N GLU A 534 1.88 -27.42 32.60
CA GLU A 534 0.43 -27.24 32.53
C GLU A 534 -0.04 -25.85 33.03
N GLU A 535 0.58 -25.34 34.09
CA GLU A 535 0.22 -24.03 34.67
C GLU A 535 0.61 -22.87 33.73
N ASP A 536 1.76 -22.98 33.07
CA ASP A 536 2.21 -21.99 32.07
C ASP A 536 1.40 -22.09 30.77
N ALA A 537 1.02 -23.30 30.36
CA ALA A 537 0.12 -23.52 29.23
C ALA A 537 -1.27 -22.95 29.49
N SER A 538 -1.84 -23.18 30.67
CA SER A 538 -3.11 -22.58 31.10
C SER A 538 -3.05 -21.04 31.11
N LEU A 539 -1.95 -20.46 31.63
CA LEU A 539 -1.71 -19.02 31.60
C LEU A 539 -1.69 -18.48 30.16
N MET A 540 -0.92 -19.11 29.27
CA MET A 540 -0.76 -18.65 27.88
C MET A 540 -2.07 -18.79 27.10
N ILE A 541 -2.78 -19.90 27.24
CA ILE A 541 -4.09 -20.10 26.62
C ILE A 541 -5.08 -19.01 27.08
N THR A 542 -5.14 -18.76 28.38
CA THR A 542 -6.02 -17.74 28.96
C THR A 542 -5.70 -16.35 28.44
N GLU A 543 -4.41 -15.99 28.36
CA GLU A 543 -3.98 -14.70 27.79
C GLU A 543 -4.55 -14.52 26.39
N HIS A 544 -4.34 -15.51 25.52
CA HIS A 544 -4.67 -15.39 24.11
C HIS A 544 -6.17 -15.45 23.84
N LEU A 545 -6.93 -16.26 24.58
CA LEU A 545 -8.39 -16.29 24.47
C LEU A 545 -9.05 -14.99 24.95
N ALA A 546 -8.52 -14.36 25.99
CA ALA A 546 -9.01 -13.06 26.44
C ALA A 546 -8.59 -11.93 25.48
N ALA A 547 -7.34 -11.94 25.01
CA ALA A 547 -6.83 -10.93 24.10
C ALA A 547 -7.55 -10.95 22.76
N ILE A 548 -7.74 -12.13 22.16
CA ILE A 548 -8.42 -12.26 20.88
C ILE A 548 -9.89 -11.85 20.94
N SER A 549 -10.56 -12.10 22.08
CA SER A 549 -11.95 -11.71 22.31
C SER A 549 -12.12 -10.19 22.30
N LEU A 550 -11.16 -9.44 22.86
CA LEU A 550 -11.15 -7.97 22.85
C LEU A 550 -10.68 -7.40 21.50
N LEU A 551 -9.69 -8.03 20.86
CA LEU A 551 -9.22 -7.63 19.53
C LEU A 551 -10.35 -7.72 18.50
N ALA A 552 -11.12 -8.80 18.52
CA ALA A 552 -12.27 -9.00 17.64
C ALA A 552 -13.39 -7.95 17.84
N ARG A 553 -13.39 -7.27 18.99
CA ARG A 553 -14.31 -6.17 19.32
C ARG A 553 -13.74 -4.79 18.98
N GLY A 554 -12.58 -4.74 18.33
CA GLY A 554 -11.95 -3.50 17.88
C GLY A 554 -11.03 -2.83 18.91
N ALA A 555 -10.66 -3.51 20.00
CA ALA A 555 -9.62 -3.02 20.89
C ALA A 555 -8.22 -3.16 20.25
N PRO A 556 -7.32 -2.17 20.40
CA PRO A 556 -5.97 -2.21 19.83
C PRO A 556 -5.13 -3.33 20.46
N ASP A 557 -4.11 -3.79 19.74
CA ASP A 557 -3.26 -4.93 20.12
C ASP A 557 -2.67 -4.80 21.53
N TRP A 558 -2.11 -3.63 21.86
CA TRP A 558 -1.54 -3.37 23.19
C TRP A 558 -2.57 -3.56 24.31
N PHE A 559 -3.81 -3.11 24.12
CA PHE A 559 -4.84 -3.21 25.14
C PHE A 559 -5.33 -4.66 25.24
N SER A 560 -5.61 -5.28 24.10
CA SER A 560 -6.08 -6.66 24.00
C SER A 560 -5.11 -7.63 24.68
N ARG A 561 -3.81 -7.56 24.35
CA ARG A 561 -2.78 -8.39 25.01
C ARG A 561 -2.65 -8.07 26.49
N GLY A 562 -2.61 -6.79 26.85
CA GLY A 562 -2.46 -6.39 28.23
C GLY A 562 -3.63 -6.85 29.11
N ALA A 563 -4.85 -6.73 28.62
CA ALA A 563 -6.05 -7.24 29.26
C ALA A 563 -6.03 -8.78 29.33
N GLY A 564 -5.60 -9.44 28.25
CA GLY A 564 -5.39 -10.88 28.24
C GLY A 564 -4.45 -11.36 29.34
N ARG A 565 -3.27 -10.73 29.46
CA ARG A 565 -2.33 -11.01 30.56
C ARG A 565 -2.90 -10.69 31.94
N THR A 566 -3.67 -9.61 32.05
CA THR A 566 -4.35 -9.24 33.31
C THR A 566 -5.30 -10.36 33.76
N VAL A 567 -6.08 -10.93 32.83
CA VAL A 567 -6.99 -12.05 33.08
C VAL A 567 -6.20 -13.32 33.40
N ALA A 568 -5.17 -13.64 32.61
CA ALA A 568 -4.33 -14.81 32.79
C ALA A 568 -3.64 -14.83 34.15
N ILE A 569 -2.96 -13.75 34.54
CA ILE A 569 -2.24 -13.65 35.82
C ILE A 569 -3.20 -13.82 37.01
N LYS A 570 -4.44 -13.36 36.89
CA LYS A 570 -5.46 -13.53 37.93
C LYS A 570 -5.89 -14.99 38.09
N ILE A 571 -5.96 -15.73 36.98
CA ILE A 571 -6.38 -17.13 36.94
C ILE A 571 -5.24 -18.06 37.37
N SER A 572 -4.03 -17.83 36.86
CA SER A 572 -2.83 -18.65 37.11
C SER A 572 -1.70 -17.82 37.73
N PRO A 573 -1.85 -17.32 38.98
CA PRO A 573 -0.90 -16.39 39.58
C PRO A 573 0.46 -17.00 39.96
N LYS A 574 0.58 -18.32 40.04
CA LYS A 574 1.83 -19.01 40.43
C LYS A 574 2.66 -19.48 39.24
N ALA A 575 2.11 -19.40 38.03
CA ALA A 575 2.77 -19.70 36.77
C ALA A 575 4.17 -19.07 36.71
N SER A 576 5.17 -19.85 36.28
CA SER A 576 6.54 -19.39 36.15
C SER A 576 6.65 -18.30 35.07
N LEU A 577 5.86 -18.46 34.00
CA LEU A 577 5.77 -17.54 32.88
C LEU A 577 5.23 -16.15 33.29
N ALA A 578 4.29 -16.09 34.24
CA ALA A 578 3.77 -14.81 34.76
C ALA A 578 4.86 -13.98 35.42
N ARG A 579 5.78 -14.62 36.16
CA ARG A 579 6.95 -13.96 36.78
C ARG A 579 7.95 -13.51 35.71
N ALA A 580 8.18 -14.33 34.69
CA ALA A 580 9.05 -13.97 33.57
C ALA A 580 8.54 -12.74 32.80
N TRP A 581 7.22 -12.60 32.63
CA TRP A 581 6.63 -11.41 32.01
C TRP A 581 6.86 -10.13 32.82
N ASP A 582 6.68 -10.13 34.15
CA ASP A 582 6.94 -8.92 34.97
C ASP A 582 8.45 -8.58 34.98
N ALA A 583 9.32 -9.60 34.92
CA ALA A 583 10.76 -9.41 34.88
C ALA A 583 11.29 -8.84 33.56
N SER A 584 10.58 -9.00 32.44
CA SER A 584 11.02 -8.49 31.13
C SER A 584 10.64 -7.03 30.86
N VAL A 585 9.76 -6.45 31.66
CA VAL A 585 9.25 -5.07 31.51
C VAL A 585 10.39 -4.04 31.48
N PRO A 586 11.40 -4.05 32.38
CA PRO A 586 12.44 -3.02 32.39
C PRO A 586 13.27 -3.00 31.10
N ALA A 587 13.66 -4.19 30.60
CA ALA A 587 14.45 -4.29 29.38
C ALA A 587 13.65 -3.80 28.15
N SER A 588 12.37 -4.16 28.09
CA SER A 588 11.48 -3.77 26.98
C SER A 588 11.19 -2.27 26.97
N LEU A 589 11.06 -1.65 28.15
CA LEU A 589 10.84 -0.20 28.27
C LEU A 589 12.01 0.65 27.76
N ILE A 590 13.23 0.11 27.73
CA ILE A 590 14.41 0.82 27.19
C ILE A 590 14.30 0.98 25.66
N HIS A 591 13.64 0.03 24.99
CA HIS A 591 13.48 0.05 23.54
C HIS A 591 12.35 0.98 23.05
N VAL A 592 11.47 1.42 23.95
CA VAL A 592 10.33 2.28 23.62
C VAL A 592 10.64 3.72 24.04
N SER A 593 10.90 4.57 23.06
CA SER A 593 11.37 5.95 23.25
C SER A 593 10.23 6.91 23.56
N SER A 594 8.99 6.59 23.16
CA SER A 594 7.82 7.44 23.40
C SER A 594 6.51 6.66 23.54
N PRO A 595 5.47 7.22 24.18
CA PRO A 595 4.13 6.63 24.18
C PRO A 595 3.55 6.45 22.77
N THR A 596 3.83 7.38 21.86
CA THR A 596 3.38 7.32 20.46
C THR A 596 3.93 6.09 19.75
N GLU A 597 5.22 5.81 19.92
CA GLU A 597 5.85 4.60 19.38
C GLU A 597 5.18 3.31 19.88
N PHE A 598 4.78 3.26 21.14
CA PHE A 598 4.07 2.13 21.73
C PHE A 598 2.64 1.97 21.18
N PHE A 599 1.89 3.07 21.05
CA PHE A 599 0.48 3.02 20.65
C PHE A 599 0.24 2.97 19.14
N GLU A 600 1.13 3.55 18.34
CA GLU A 600 0.96 3.71 16.89
C GLU A 600 1.77 2.71 16.06
N GLY A 601 2.36 1.68 16.69
CA GLY A 601 3.00 0.56 15.99
C GLY A 601 4.47 0.76 15.61
N GLY A 602 5.20 1.62 16.33
CA GLY A 602 6.64 1.78 16.17
C GLY A 602 7.47 0.80 17.02
N ALA A 603 6.92 0.29 18.11
CA ALA A 603 7.59 -0.68 18.99
C ALA A 603 7.53 -2.11 18.44
N SER A 604 8.54 -2.93 18.77
CA SER A 604 8.53 -4.34 18.35
C SER A 604 7.36 -5.11 19.00
N PRO A 605 6.78 -6.12 18.33
CA PRO A 605 5.68 -6.91 18.91
C PRO A 605 6.05 -7.57 20.25
N ALA A 606 7.33 -7.91 20.45
CA ALA A 606 7.82 -8.46 21.71
C ALA A 606 7.81 -7.43 22.84
N ASP A 607 8.27 -6.21 22.56
CA ASP A 607 8.26 -5.12 23.55
C ASP A 607 6.82 -4.71 23.89
N VAL A 608 5.95 -4.62 22.87
CA VAL A 608 4.52 -4.36 23.05
C VAL A 608 3.91 -5.41 23.97
N ALA A 609 4.14 -6.70 23.72
CA ALA A 609 3.62 -7.77 24.55
C ALA A 609 4.12 -7.66 26.01
N ALA A 610 5.42 -7.47 26.21
CA ALA A 610 6.03 -7.34 27.53
C ALA A 610 5.46 -6.17 28.34
N ILE A 611 5.39 -4.98 27.75
CA ILE A 611 4.93 -3.75 28.40
C ILE A 611 3.43 -3.80 28.67
N SER A 612 2.64 -4.25 27.70
CA SER A 612 1.17 -4.21 27.74
C SER A 612 0.58 -4.90 28.97
N GLY A 613 1.12 -6.08 29.35
CA GLY A 613 0.63 -6.82 30.51
C GLY A 613 0.74 -6.03 31.81
N SER A 614 1.92 -5.45 32.07
CA SER A 614 2.17 -4.66 33.29
C SER A 614 1.43 -3.33 33.27
N PHE A 615 1.37 -2.67 32.11
CA PHE A 615 0.65 -1.41 31.95
C PHE A 615 -0.85 -1.60 32.18
N VAL A 616 -1.50 -2.50 31.45
CA VAL A 616 -2.95 -2.71 31.55
C VAL A 616 -3.34 -3.26 32.91
N SER A 617 -2.56 -4.16 33.50
CA SER A 617 -2.81 -4.67 34.86
C SER A 617 -2.84 -3.55 35.91
N SER A 618 -2.13 -2.45 35.69
CA SER A 618 -2.06 -1.33 36.63
C SER A 618 -3.38 -0.59 36.83
N PHE A 619 -4.32 -0.71 35.89
CA PHE A 619 -5.62 -0.06 35.95
C PHE A 619 -6.82 -1.00 35.69
N ALA A 620 -6.64 -2.06 34.90
CA ALA A 620 -7.70 -2.98 34.52
C ALA A 620 -7.89 -4.18 35.47
N SER A 621 -6.99 -4.38 36.43
CA SER A 621 -7.13 -5.42 37.47
C SER A 621 -8.32 -5.18 38.40
N THR A 622 -8.86 -3.97 38.43
CA THR A 622 -10.07 -3.62 39.19
C THR A 622 -11.27 -4.43 38.69
N PRO A 623 -12.01 -5.13 39.58
CA PRO A 623 -13.17 -5.93 39.18
C PRO A 623 -14.18 -5.15 38.35
N GLY A 624 -14.69 -5.78 37.29
CA GLY A 624 -15.73 -5.22 36.43
C GLY A 624 -15.26 -4.23 35.37
N LYS A 625 -14.01 -3.72 35.42
CA LYS A 625 -13.51 -2.78 34.39
C LYS A 625 -13.45 -3.42 33.01
N LEU A 626 -12.87 -4.62 32.90
CA LEU A 626 -12.82 -5.33 31.62
C LEU A 626 -14.21 -5.72 31.13
N ALA A 627 -15.12 -6.13 32.03
CA ALA A 627 -16.51 -6.41 31.64
C ALA A 627 -17.25 -5.17 31.13
N ALA A 628 -17.05 -4.00 31.75
CA ALA A 628 -17.59 -2.75 31.25
C ALA A 628 -17.02 -2.39 29.88
N MET A 629 -15.71 -2.56 29.68
CA MET A 629 -15.06 -2.36 28.38
C MET A 629 -15.65 -3.27 27.31
N THR A 630 -15.79 -4.57 27.60
CA THR A 630 -16.41 -5.54 26.69
C THR A 630 -17.83 -5.10 26.30
N LYS A 631 -18.64 -4.68 27.28
CA LYS A 631 -20.00 -4.20 27.05
C LYS A 631 -20.05 -2.97 26.13
N ASP A 632 -19.20 -1.97 26.37
CA ASP A 632 -19.18 -0.75 25.57
C ASP A 632 -18.75 -1.06 24.12
N LEU A 633 -17.76 -1.94 23.94
CA LEU A 633 -17.31 -2.38 22.62
C LEU A 633 -18.37 -3.23 21.89
N ASP A 634 -19.07 -4.14 22.58
CA ASP A 634 -20.20 -4.89 22.03
C ASP A 634 -21.35 -3.95 21.60
N GLY A 635 -21.49 -2.81 22.28
CA GLY A 635 -22.40 -1.72 21.89
C GLY A 635 -21.96 -0.95 20.65
N GLY A 636 -20.81 -1.27 20.06
CA GLY A 636 -20.24 -0.60 18.88
C GLY A 636 -19.58 0.74 19.19
N GLN A 637 -19.33 1.06 20.46
CA GLN A 637 -18.65 2.28 20.86
C GLN A 637 -17.18 2.24 20.39
N PRO A 638 -16.63 3.33 19.81
CA PRO A 638 -15.21 3.40 19.48
C PRO A 638 -14.34 3.14 20.72
N PHE A 639 -13.21 2.45 20.53
CA PHE A 639 -12.33 2.05 21.64
C PHE A 639 -11.93 3.22 22.54
N GLU A 640 -11.52 4.36 21.97
CA GLU A 640 -11.07 5.52 22.75
C GLU A 640 -12.18 6.11 23.65
N ASP A 641 -13.41 6.12 23.15
CA ASP A 641 -14.57 6.58 23.91
C ASP A 641 -14.90 5.60 25.04
N ALA A 642 -14.92 4.30 24.74
CA ALA A 642 -15.16 3.24 25.72
C ALA A 642 -14.08 3.26 26.81
N PHE A 643 -12.81 3.36 26.40
CA PHE A 643 -11.66 3.44 27.29
C PHE A 643 -11.77 4.65 28.23
N THR A 644 -12.04 5.84 27.68
CA THR A 644 -12.18 7.07 28.47
C THR A 644 -13.38 6.99 29.43
N GLY A 645 -14.50 6.40 28.98
CA GLY A 645 -15.68 6.17 29.81
C GLY A 645 -15.39 5.26 31.00
N VAL A 646 -14.72 4.13 30.76
CA VAL A 646 -14.43 3.11 31.78
C VAL A 646 -13.30 3.53 32.71
N PHE A 647 -12.19 4.05 32.17
CA PHE A 647 -10.96 4.34 32.93
C PHE A 647 -10.81 5.80 33.35
N ARG A 648 -11.70 6.70 32.91
CA ARG A 648 -11.72 8.13 33.26
C ARG A 648 -10.43 8.86 32.88
N SER A 649 -9.73 8.39 31.86
CA SER A 649 -8.49 8.95 31.33
C SER A 649 -8.23 8.42 29.91
N ASN A 650 -7.35 9.06 29.15
CA ASN A 650 -6.88 8.54 27.87
C ASN A 650 -5.66 7.61 28.04
N PRO A 651 -5.38 6.72 27.06
CA PRO A 651 -4.28 5.76 27.14
C PRO A 651 -2.91 6.41 27.39
N THR A 652 -2.59 7.49 26.67
CA THR A 652 -1.31 8.20 26.76
C THR A 652 -1.02 8.73 28.15
N THR A 653 -2.02 9.34 28.79
CA THR A 653 -1.89 9.93 30.13
C THR A 653 -1.67 8.84 31.18
N LEU A 654 -2.40 7.73 31.09
CA LEU A 654 -2.20 6.59 31.98
C LEU A 654 -0.82 5.95 31.78
N PHE A 655 -0.37 5.84 30.53
CA PHE A 655 0.92 5.25 30.20
C PHE A 655 2.07 6.05 30.79
N GLN A 656 2.07 7.38 30.65
CA GLN A 656 3.10 8.25 31.22
C GLN A 656 3.14 8.14 32.76
N ALA A 657 1.97 8.17 33.41
CA ALA A 657 1.88 8.03 34.86
C ALA A 657 2.39 6.65 35.33
N TRP A 658 2.02 5.59 34.62
CA TRP A 658 2.50 4.24 34.87
C TRP A 658 4.01 4.12 34.66
N GLN A 659 4.55 4.65 33.55
CA GLN A 659 5.97 4.58 33.21
C GLN A 659 6.84 5.23 34.31
N ILE A 660 6.45 6.40 34.84
CA ILE A 660 7.14 7.06 35.96
C ILE A 660 7.13 6.18 37.22
N LYS A 661 6.00 5.56 37.54
CA LYS A 661 5.86 4.67 38.71
C LYS A 661 6.71 3.40 38.55
N THR A 662 6.71 2.83 37.35
CA THR A 662 7.46 1.63 36.99
C THR A 662 8.97 1.90 37.01
N ALA A 663 9.42 3.02 36.46
CA ALA A 663 10.82 3.46 36.56
C ALA A 663 11.29 3.59 38.02
N LYS A 664 10.46 4.14 38.92
CA LYS A 664 10.76 4.20 40.36
C LYS A 664 10.81 2.82 41.04
N ARG A 665 9.96 1.88 40.61
CA ARG A 665 9.94 0.49 41.14
C ARG A 665 11.24 -0.24 40.82
N PHE A 666 11.77 -0.05 39.61
CA PHE A 666 12.99 -0.73 39.15
C PHE A 666 14.28 0.04 39.45
N GLY A 667 14.26 1.37 39.48
CA GLY A 667 15.40 2.22 39.85
C GLY A 667 15.75 2.22 41.35
N ARG A 668 14.93 1.60 42.22
CA ARG A 668 15.28 1.33 43.63
C ARG A 668 16.13 0.07 43.84
N LYS A 669 16.46 -0.67 42.77
CA LYS A 669 17.24 -1.91 42.82
C LYS A 669 18.67 -1.77 42.27
N SER A 670 19.16 -0.56 41.99
CA SER A 670 20.56 -0.27 41.66
C SER A 670 21.33 0.24 42.86
#